data_AF-A0A517DS89-F1
#
_entry.id   AF-A0A517DS89-F1
#
_cell.length_a   1.000
_cell.length_b   1.000
_cell.length_c   1.000
_cell.angle_alpha   90.00
_cell.angle_beta   90.00
_cell.angle_gamma   90.00
#
_symmetry.space_group_name_H-M   'P 1'
#
loop_
_entity.id
_entity.type
_entity.pdbx_description
1 polymer ?
#
loop_
_entity_poly.entity_id
_entity_poly.type
_entity_poly.pdbx_seq_one_letter_code
_entity_poly.pdbx_strand_id
1 'polypeptide(L)'
;MATWIKNFNFRGEWSDAATYTVNDIVLYKNALYICRSQNVNVVPTTEPTWLLFIKGGPGDYVIVDEETGTIAVGIDVEFESPGAPATKDSIVMGTRSRGVGTSDSVVLGTNSHVTASLNSVVIGPNAGANGMFGEDGGSNVVIGDTAGTSQSGVVVIGKYARANGETSIVIGRDASASTEAAITIGRNAMVNTPNGIAIGTYANATHDDSAIAIGRESFTSAGRGVALGVKSYCVSNDSVAIGSEAFCASEQGIAIGYKSYAAGDHVVAIGINANITGSYAIGLGAENICSSEEGICVGRNNENRGVQTVLIGSGLKTYGPTGVVIGKDSTHFQGNGVVIGVGNAVGQGGGMSCVVIGDTSAVNYGGERCVALGKEALSGGPGSGSNNGADNIAIGYQAMGGERTENITGSNNIALGKECLKDLTTGSNNIFLGTNTVDDNGSYADKSARVAIGHEVSCEKNYAIAIGANSSAVRGENAIALGKSTHTGADDAIAIGTNASAYFEAAGIAIGKNSAAGTLNSIALGVNSYTGAASAIAFGQQARANGVQALSLGVSANAGYDNSIALGTGSNSDNQSSIAIGHGSNCTGEKAIAIGYGANTSGANNITIGNIKSANSIGGESNVVIGNGSSSSGNQAVIIGNDISASAYDTVYIGTGAGHNSYGENTVAIGKNALSSAGMYSNCTGLGANSAVTGNNQVQLGDSATTVYAYSAVQDRSDERDKADIRDTELGLDFILRLRPVDFRWDYREDYPEDQEKDGSKKRDRYHHGLIAQEVQQVIADTGNDFGGFQDHSVNGGKDVLSIGYTELIAPLIKAVQEQQQIIAALTVRLEALEVK
;
A
#
# COMPACT_ATOMS: atom_id res chain seq x y z
N MET A 1 -43.12 81.17 -63.66
CA MET A 1 -43.08 79.99 -64.55
C MET A 1 -41.66 79.48 -64.59
N ALA A 2 -41.32 78.54 -63.70
CA ALA A 2 -40.07 77.81 -63.82
C ALA A 2 -40.26 76.77 -64.93
N THR A 3 -39.49 76.88 -66.01
CA THR A 3 -39.53 75.95 -67.15
C THR A 3 -39.23 74.52 -66.71
N TRP A 4 -40.14 73.61 -67.08
CA TRP A 4 -40.21 72.20 -66.66
C TRP A 4 -39.01 71.33 -67.05
N ILE A 5 -38.26 71.72 -68.07
CA ILE A 5 -37.01 71.08 -68.53
C ILE A 5 -36.08 72.23 -68.89
N LYS A 6 -34.89 72.27 -68.27
CA LYS A 6 -33.91 73.33 -68.52
C LYS A 6 -33.63 73.44 -70.02
N ASN A 7 -33.85 74.63 -70.59
CA ASN A 7 -33.73 74.97 -72.02
C ASN A 7 -34.93 74.62 -72.94
N PHE A 8 -36.08 74.15 -72.43
CA PHE A 8 -37.31 73.96 -73.22
C PHE A 8 -38.48 74.81 -72.68
N ASN A 9 -39.31 75.32 -73.59
CA ASN A 9 -40.49 76.13 -73.25
C ASN A 9 -41.78 75.40 -73.66
N PHE A 10 -42.60 74.94 -72.73
CA PHE A 10 -43.93 74.44 -73.09
C PHE A 10 -44.84 75.62 -73.48
N ARG A 11 -45.58 75.49 -74.58
CA ARG A 11 -46.39 76.57 -75.20
C ARG A 11 -47.88 76.22 -75.30
N GLY A 12 -48.35 75.21 -74.55
CA GLY A 12 -49.72 74.71 -74.61
C GLY A 12 -50.05 73.97 -75.91
N GLU A 13 -51.33 73.98 -76.31
CA GLU A 13 -51.76 73.45 -77.62
C GLU A 13 -51.14 74.25 -78.77
N TRP A 14 -50.75 73.55 -79.84
CA TRP A 14 -50.27 74.17 -81.06
C TRP A 14 -51.36 75.04 -81.68
N SER A 15 -51.00 76.28 -82.01
CA SER A 15 -51.83 77.29 -82.65
C SER A 15 -51.13 77.77 -83.93
N ASP A 16 -51.92 77.96 -84.98
CA ASP A 16 -51.48 78.54 -86.24
C ASP A 16 -51.05 80.01 -86.14
N ALA A 17 -51.42 80.72 -85.06
CA ALA A 17 -51.11 82.13 -84.82
C ALA A 17 -49.84 82.36 -83.96
N ALA A 18 -49.33 81.33 -83.30
CA ALA A 18 -48.19 81.45 -82.39
C ALA A 18 -46.84 81.28 -83.12
N THR A 19 -45.83 82.04 -82.68
CA THR A 19 -44.44 81.84 -83.12
C THR A 19 -43.75 80.87 -82.17
N TYR A 20 -43.20 79.79 -82.73
CA TYR A 20 -42.49 78.76 -81.99
C TYR A 20 -41.00 78.88 -82.24
N THR A 21 -40.21 78.98 -81.17
CA THR A 21 -38.74 79.01 -81.23
C THR A 21 -38.12 77.64 -80.98
N VAL A 22 -36.83 77.48 -81.27
CA VAL A 22 -36.11 76.23 -80.96
C VAL A 22 -36.30 75.89 -79.49
N ASN A 23 -36.61 74.62 -79.21
CA ASN A 23 -36.96 74.05 -77.90
C ASN A 23 -38.34 74.43 -77.35
N ASP A 24 -39.19 75.12 -78.12
CA ASP A 24 -40.61 75.23 -77.77
C ASP A 24 -41.27 73.85 -77.92
N ILE A 25 -42.05 73.45 -76.93
CA ILE A 25 -42.80 72.19 -76.92
C ILE A 25 -44.28 72.53 -77.05
N VAL A 26 -44.97 71.89 -77.99
CA VAL A 26 -46.40 72.08 -78.24
C VAL A 26 -47.14 70.75 -78.18
N LEU A 27 -48.38 70.80 -77.73
CA LEU A 27 -49.32 69.69 -77.84
C LEU A 27 -50.09 69.78 -79.16
N TYR A 28 -50.04 68.75 -80.01
CA TYR A 28 -50.78 68.71 -81.27
C TYR A 28 -51.30 67.31 -81.56
N LYS A 29 -52.62 67.18 -81.73
CA LYS A 29 -53.30 65.90 -81.98
C LYS A 29 -52.86 64.80 -81.00
N ASN A 30 -52.90 65.10 -79.69
CA ASN A 30 -52.52 64.20 -78.59
C ASN A 30 -51.08 63.67 -78.66
N ALA A 31 -50.17 64.47 -79.22
CA ALA A 31 -48.74 64.20 -79.21
C ALA A 31 -47.97 65.49 -78.90
N LEU A 32 -46.87 65.37 -78.15
CA LEU A 32 -45.96 66.48 -77.88
C LEU A 32 -44.88 66.52 -78.94
N TYR A 33 -44.62 67.71 -79.47
CA TYR A 33 -43.56 67.95 -80.46
C TYR A 33 -42.64 69.06 -79.97
N ILE A 34 -41.34 68.87 -80.18
CA ILE A 34 -40.29 69.86 -79.90
C ILE A 34 -39.98 70.61 -81.20
N CYS A 35 -40.06 71.93 -81.17
CA CYS A 35 -39.63 72.79 -82.26
C CYS A 35 -38.10 72.74 -82.39
N ARG A 36 -37.59 72.34 -83.57
CA ARG A 36 -36.14 72.29 -83.88
C ARG A 36 -35.62 73.50 -84.62
N SER A 37 -36.51 74.31 -85.19
CA SER A 37 -36.18 75.52 -85.92
C SER A 37 -37.34 76.50 -85.85
N GLN A 38 -37.06 77.79 -85.60
CA GLN A 38 -38.08 78.82 -85.46
C GLN A 38 -39.08 78.80 -86.63
N ASN A 39 -40.38 78.77 -86.32
CA ASN A 39 -41.43 78.72 -87.32
C ASN A 39 -42.73 79.38 -86.83
N VAL A 40 -43.62 79.65 -87.78
CA VAL A 40 -44.99 80.14 -87.57
C VAL A 40 -45.89 79.30 -88.46
N ASN A 41 -47.02 78.81 -87.93
CA ASN A 41 -47.99 78.01 -88.68
C ASN A 41 -47.44 76.76 -89.39
N VAL A 42 -46.33 76.18 -88.91
CA VAL A 42 -45.86 74.88 -89.41
C VAL A 42 -46.44 73.79 -88.54
N VAL A 43 -47.25 72.93 -89.14
CA VAL A 43 -47.92 71.83 -88.45
C VAL A 43 -46.88 70.91 -87.79
N PRO A 44 -47.03 70.52 -86.51
CA PRO A 44 -46.01 69.76 -85.78
C PRO A 44 -45.61 68.40 -86.35
N THR A 45 -46.39 67.81 -87.26
CA THR A 45 -46.04 66.57 -87.96
C THR A 45 -45.00 66.74 -89.07
N THR A 46 -44.47 67.95 -89.28
CA THR A 46 -43.61 68.29 -90.43
C THR A 46 -42.12 68.23 -90.06
N GLU A 47 -41.46 67.13 -90.40
CA GLU A 47 -39.99 67.00 -90.33
C GLU A 47 -39.31 67.93 -91.38
N PRO A 48 -38.16 68.58 -91.09
CA PRO A 48 -37.38 68.49 -89.86
C PRO A 48 -37.72 69.57 -88.82
N THR A 49 -38.68 70.45 -89.08
CA THR A 49 -39.05 71.62 -88.25
C THR A 49 -39.44 71.25 -86.82
N TRP A 50 -40.09 70.11 -86.67
CA TRP A 50 -40.55 69.57 -85.40
C TRP A 50 -39.99 68.17 -85.19
N LEU A 51 -39.68 67.84 -83.95
CA LEU A 51 -39.29 66.51 -83.51
C LEU A 51 -40.43 65.96 -82.65
N LEU A 52 -40.99 64.82 -83.04
CA LEU A 52 -41.95 64.11 -82.19
C LEU A 52 -41.27 63.72 -80.87
N PHE A 53 -41.78 64.23 -79.76
CA PHE A 53 -41.26 64.00 -78.42
C PHE A 53 -42.00 62.88 -77.72
N ILE A 54 -43.33 62.95 -77.68
CA ILE A 54 -44.20 61.91 -77.09
C ILE A 54 -45.37 61.68 -78.05
N LYS A 55 -45.62 60.42 -78.44
CA LYS A 55 -46.73 60.03 -79.32
C LYS A 55 -47.84 59.36 -78.52
N GLY A 56 -49.03 59.96 -78.46
CA GLY A 56 -50.24 59.27 -78.03
C GLY A 56 -50.82 58.38 -79.14
N GLY A 57 -51.36 57.23 -78.77
CA GLY A 57 -52.18 56.36 -79.62
C GLY A 57 -53.62 56.87 -79.83
N PRO A 58 -54.42 56.20 -80.67
CA PRO A 58 -55.83 56.52 -80.87
C PRO A 58 -56.64 56.27 -79.59
N GLY A 59 -57.13 57.33 -78.94
CA GLY A 59 -57.84 57.27 -77.65
C GLY A 59 -56.98 57.67 -76.43
N ASP A 60 -55.71 58.02 -76.64
CA ASP A 60 -54.82 58.47 -75.57
C ASP A 60 -54.99 59.97 -75.29
N TYR A 61 -54.85 60.37 -74.03
CA TYR A 61 -54.68 61.76 -73.60
C TYR A 61 -53.21 62.00 -73.23
N VAL A 62 -52.64 63.09 -73.77
CA VAL A 62 -51.37 63.66 -73.30
C VAL A 62 -51.72 64.97 -72.63
N ILE A 63 -51.70 64.99 -71.31
CA ILE A 63 -52.03 66.15 -70.49
C ILE A 63 -50.76 66.59 -69.79
N VAL A 64 -50.41 67.86 -69.98
CA VAL A 64 -49.35 68.55 -69.24
C VAL A 64 -50.05 69.66 -68.48
N ASP A 65 -50.19 69.49 -67.18
CA ASP A 65 -50.80 70.52 -66.33
C ASP A 65 -49.72 71.49 -65.86
N GLU A 66 -49.83 72.74 -66.29
CA GLU A 66 -48.88 73.80 -65.97
C GLU A 66 -49.03 74.34 -64.55
N GLU A 67 -50.20 74.23 -63.91
CA GLU A 67 -50.41 74.71 -62.53
C GLU A 67 -49.80 73.74 -61.52
N THR A 68 -49.87 72.45 -61.82
CA THR A 68 -49.40 71.41 -60.91
C THR A 68 -48.05 70.81 -61.30
N GLY A 69 -47.59 70.93 -62.54
CA GLY A 69 -46.33 70.35 -63.01
C GLY A 69 -46.43 68.87 -63.43
N THR A 70 -47.64 68.33 -63.53
CA THR A 70 -47.89 66.89 -63.77
C THR A 70 -47.96 66.55 -65.26
N ILE A 71 -47.34 65.43 -65.66
CA ILE A 71 -47.35 64.86 -67.01
C ILE A 71 -48.16 63.57 -67.00
N ALA A 72 -49.31 63.55 -67.67
CA ALA A 72 -50.14 62.36 -67.85
C ALA A 72 -50.17 61.90 -69.32
N VAL A 73 -49.86 60.64 -69.61
CA VAL A 73 -49.79 60.10 -70.99
C VAL A 73 -50.40 58.69 -71.09
N GLY A 74 -51.56 58.53 -71.73
CA GLY A 74 -52.13 57.21 -72.03
C GLY A 74 -53.66 57.18 -72.14
N ILE A 75 -54.25 55.98 -72.09
CA ILE A 75 -55.70 55.73 -72.23
C ILE A 75 -56.34 55.65 -70.85
N ASP A 76 -57.43 56.36 -70.56
CA ASP A 76 -58.13 56.36 -69.25
C ASP A 76 -57.22 56.69 -68.05
N VAL A 77 -56.35 57.70 -68.18
CA VAL A 77 -55.47 58.15 -67.08
C VAL A 77 -56.22 59.08 -66.14
N GLU A 78 -56.11 58.86 -64.83
CA GLU A 78 -56.80 59.63 -63.78
C GLU A 78 -55.79 60.32 -62.86
N PHE A 79 -55.79 61.65 -62.81
CA PHE A 79 -54.86 62.43 -61.98
C PHE A 79 -55.56 63.45 -61.06
N GLU A 80 -56.89 63.54 -61.14
CA GLU A 80 -57.73 64.40 -60.30
C GLU A 80 -58.96 63.62 -59.83
N SER A 81 -59.36 63.82 -58.56
CA SER A 81 -60.59 63.25 -57.99
C SER A 81 -61.26 64.26 -57.05
N PRO A 82 -62.60 64.35 -57.04
CA PRO A 82 -63.33 65.27 -56.14
C PRO A 82 -63.00 65.00 -54.67
N GLY A 83 -62.52 66.01 -53.96
CA GLY A 83 -62.16 65.93 -52.52
C GLY A 83 -60.76 65.39 -52.22
N ALA A 84 -59.97 65.01 -53.24
CA ALA A 84 -58.56 64.66 -53.08
C ALA A 84 -57.65 65.89 -53.27
N PRO A 85 -56.47 65.94 -52.63
CA PRO A 85 -55.44 66.95 -52.95
C PRO A 85 -55.08 66.94 -54.44
N ALA A 86 -54.63 68.09 -54.97
CA ALA A 86 -54.15 68.16 -56.34
C ALA A 86 -52.85 67.35 -56.53
N THR A 87 -52.74 66.63 -57.64
CA THR A 87 -51.51 65.92 -58.02
C THR A 87 -50.49 66.87 -58.61
N LYS A 88 -49.24 66.89 -58.10
CA LYS A 88 -48.21 67.87 -58.48
C LYS A 88 -46.90 67.22 -58.92
N ASP A 89 -46.14 67.88 -59.79
CA ASP A 89 -44.76 67.54 -60.18
C ASP A 89 -44.53 66.04 -60.46
N SER A 90 -45.53 65.36 -61.04
CA SER A 90 -45.57 63.90 -61.17
C SER A 90 -45.68 63.44 -62.62
N ILE A 91 -45.27 62.22 -62.91
CA ILE A 91 -45.39 61.57 -64.22
C ILE A 91 -46.36 60.39 -64.09
N VAL A 92 -47.44 60.34 -64.87
CA VAL A 92 -48.42 59.24 -64.87
C VAL A 92 -48.63 58.75 -66.31
N MET A 93 -48.12 57.57 -66.66
CA MET A 93 -48.21 57.04 -68.02
C MET A 93 -48.75 55.61 -68.11
N GLY A 94 -49.48 55.33 -69.19
CA GLY A 94 -50.03 54.01 -69.55
C GLY A 94 -51.57 53.93 -69.51
N THR A 95 -52.12 52.72 -69.67
CA THR A 95 -53.57 52.50 -69.81
C THR A 95 -54.23 52.28 -68.44
N ARG A 96 -55.26 53.06 -68.07
CA ARG A 96 -55.95 53.05 -66.77
C ARG A 96 -55.05 53.38 -65.57
N SER A 97 -53.97 54.12 -65.81
CA SER A 97 -53.06 54.55 -64.75
C SER A 97 -53.66 55.67 -63.90
N ARG A 98 -53.40 55.66 -62.60
CA ARG A 98 -53.94 56.65 -61.66
C ARG A 98 -52.85 57.27 -60.81
N GLY A 99 -52.83 58.59 -60.70
CA GLY A 99 -51.93 59.31 -59.80
C GLY A 99 -52.74 60.40 -59.12
N VAL A 100 -53.50 60.05 -58.08
CA VAL A 100 -54.50 60.95 -57.46
C VAL A 100 -54.01 61.42 -56.09
N GLY A 101 -53.89 62.73 -55.91
CA GLY A 101 -53.41 63.33 -54.66
C GLY A 101 -51.95 63.00 -54.35
N THR A 102 -51.10 62.98 -55.38
CA THR A 102 -49.67 62.60 -55.28
C THR A 102 -48.75 63.73 -55.71
N SER A 103 -47.55 63.83 -55.13
CA SER A 103 -46.53 64.80 -55.56
C SER A 103 -45.18 64.14 -55.83
N ASP A 104 -44.37 64.71 -56.73
CA ASP A 104 -43.00 64.27 -57.03
C ASP A 104 -42.87 62.78 -57.36
N SER A 105 -43.88 62.21 -58.03
CA SER A 105 -44.04 60.76 -58.20
C SER A 105 -44.03 60.32 -59.67
N VAL A 106 -43.66 59.08 -59.93
CA VAL A 106 -43.62 58.46 -61.27
C VAL A 106 -44.49 57.22 -61.27
N VAL A 107 -45.51 57.14 -62.10
CA VAL A 107 -46.46 56.04 -62.24
C VAL A 107 -46.47 55.58 -63.69
N LEU A 108 -46.00 54.36 -63.99
CA LEU A 108 -45.84 53.87 -65.36
C LEU A 108 -46.37 52.43 -65.49
N GLY A 109 -47.37 52.18 -66.32
CA GLY A 109 -47.85 50.82 -66.59
C GLY A 109 -49.34 50.73 -66.94
N THR A 110 -49.91 49.52 -67.01
CA THR A 110 -51.36 49.34 -67.23
C THR A 110 -52.05 49.13 -65.89
N ASN A 111 -53.10 49.90 -65.56
CA ASN A 111 -53.83 49.82 -64.31
C ASN A 111 -52.95 50.06 -63.06
N SER A 112 -51.86 50.82 -63.24
CA SER A 112 -50.94 51.17 -62.16
C SER A 112 -51.47 52.37 -61.39
N HIS A 113 -51.33 52.41 -60.08
CA HIS A 113 -51.93 53.48 -59.28
C HIS A 113 -51.03 53.96 -58.14
N VAL A 114 -51.03 55.27 -57.95
CA VAL A 114 -50.60 55.94 -56.72
C VAL A 114 -51.76 56.77 -56.22
N THR A 115 -52.12 56.60 -54.95
CA THR A 115 -53.18 57.38 -54.30
C THR A 115 -52.63 57.97 -53.01
N ALA A 116 -52.77 59.29 -52.81
CA ALA A 116 -52.42 59.97 -51.55
C ALA A 116 -51.00 59.67 -51.02
N SER A 117 -49.99 59.66 -51.91
CA SER A 117 -48.59 59.38 -51.55
C SER A 117 -47.62 60.33 -52.25
N LEU A 118 -46.50 60.67 -51.61
CA LEU A 118 -45.49 61.61 -52.11
C LEU A 118 -44.19 60.87 -52.51
N ASN A 119 -43.36 61.47 -53.38
CA ASN A 119 -42.01 61.01 -53.73
C ASN A 119 -41.91 59.54 -54.15
N SER A 120 -42.91 59.02 -54.87
CA SER A 120 -43.07 57.58 -55.11
C SER A 120 -42.86 57.18 -56.57
N VAL A 121 -42.20 56.04 -56.80
CA VAL A 121 -41.97 55.46 -58.13
C VAL A 121 -42.73 54.14 -58.24
N VAL A 122 -43.78 54.09 -59.05
CA VAL A 122 -44.62 52.91 -59.31
C VAL A 122 -44.53 52.51 -60.78
N ILE A 123 -43.98 51.34 -61.08
CA ILE A 123 -43.71 50.90 -62.46
C ILE A 123 -44.14 49.44 -62.66
N GLY A 124 -45.05 49.17 -63.60
CA GLY A 124 -45.48 47.83 -63.98
C GLY A 124 -47.00 47.65 -63.94
N PRO A 125 -47.55 46.64 -64.65
CA PRO A 125 -49.00 46.46 -64.75
C PRO A 125 -49.62 46.11 -63.40
N ASN A 126 -50.76 46.71 -63.05
CA ASN A 126 -51.45 46.57 -61.76
C ASN A 126 -50.62 46.92 -60.52
N ALA A 127 -49.48 47.60 -60.68
CA ALA A 127 -48.65 48.03 -59.57
C ALA A 127 -49.36 49.14 -58.77
N GLY A 128 -49.30 49.09 -57.44
CA GLY A 128 -50.09 49.97 -56.59
C GLY A 128 -49.33 50.48 -55.36
N ALA A 129 -49.42 51.78 -55.09
CA ALA A 129 -49.04 52.37 -53.81
C ALA A 129 -50.18 53.24 -53.28
N ASN A 130 -50.85 52.79 -52.22
CA ASN A 130 -51.90 53.56 -51.55
C ASN A 130 -51.31 54.15 -50.26
N GLY A 131 -51.14 55.47 -50.21
CA GLY A 131 -50.61 56.16 -49.05
C GLY A 131 -51.67 56.46 -47.98
N MET A 132 -51.20 56.82 -46.79
CA MET A 132 -52.02 57.39 -45.73
C MET A 132 -51.94 58.92 -45.81
N PHE A 133 -53.07 59.62 -45.73
CA PHE A 133 -53.12 61.09 -45.79
C PHE A 133 -52.27 61.74 -44.66
N GLY A 134 -51.18 62.44 -45.00
CA GLY A 134 -50.33 63.19 -44.04
C GLY A 134 -49.01 63.71 -44.66
N GLU A 135 -48.34 64.69 -44.02
CA GLU A 135 -47.10 65.32 -44.52
C GLU A 135 -45.90 64.36 -44.62
N ASP A 136 -45.91 63.26 -43.84
CA ASP A 136 -44.88 62.19 -43.86
C ASP A 136 -45.32 60.93 -44.67
N GLY A 137 -46.47 61.00 -45.37
CA GLY A 137 -47.20 59.86 -45.97
C GLY A 137 -46.69 59.31 -47.31
N GLY A 138 -45.39 59.30 -47.58
CA GLY A 138 -44.88 58.69 -48.83
C GLY A 138 -43.37 58.76 -49.04
N SER A 139 -42.85 57.80 -49.82
CA SER A 139 -41.52 57.68 -50.45
C SER A 139 -41.32 56.24 -50.91
N ASN A 140 -42.20 55.76 -51.79
CA ASN A 140 -42.30 54.33 -52.11
C ASN A 140 -41.67 54.00 -53.47
N VAL A 141 -40.98 52.87 -53.59
CA VAL A 141 -40.53 52.33 -54.88
C VAL A 141 -41.24 51.02 -55.14
N VAL A 142 -42.25 50.98 -56.01
CA VAL A 142 -43.04 49.78 -56.35
C VAL A 142 -42.84 49.40 -57.81
N ILE A 143 -42.11 48.32 -58.09
CA ILE A 143 -41.77 47.92 -59.47
C ILE A 143 -42.14 46.45 -59.70
N GLY A 144 -43.11 46.18 -60.56
CA GLY A 144 -43.47 44.82 -60.97
C GLY A 144 -44.97 44.60 -61.23
N ASP A 145 -45.29 43.51 -61.91
CA ASP A 145 -46.68 43.11 -62.17
C ASP A 145 -47.43 42.80 -60.87
N THR A 146 -48.47 43.58 -60.55
CA THR A 146 -49.29 43.43 -59.33
C THR A 146 -48.47 43.59 -58.04
N ALA A 147 -47.35 44.32 -58.10
CA ALA A 147 -46.59 44.71 -56.92
C ALA A 147 -47.37 45.78 -56.13
N GLY A 148 -47.43 45.69 -54.80
CA GLY A 148 -48.35 46.50 -54.02
C GLY A 148 -47.86 46.92 -52.64
N THR A 149 -48.25 48.13 -52.22
CA THR A 149 -48.14 48.58 -50.83
C THR A 149 -49.32 49.47 -50.43
N SER A 150 -49.65 49.46 -49.14
CA SER A 150 -50.56 50.42 -48.50
C SER A 150 -49.87 51.29 -47.44
N GLN A 151 -48.53 51.31 -47.44
CA GLN A 151 -47.71 51.94 -46.40
C GLN A 151 -46.68 52.93 -46.98
N SER A 152 -45.98 53.62 -46.09
CA SER A 152 -44.99 54.66 -46.42
C SER A 152 -43.54 54.17 -46.25
N GLY A 153 -42.64 54.70 -47.08
CA GLY A 153 -41.19 54.47 -47.00
C GLY A 153 -40.74 53.08 -47.45
N VAL A 154 -41.49 52.40 -48.32
CA VAL A 154 -41.20 51.01 -48.71
C VAL A 154 -40.55 50.87 -50.09
N VAL A 155 -39.78 49.80 -50.28
CA VAL A 155 -39.26 49.37 -51.58
C VAL A 155 -39.85 48.00 -51.92
N VAL A 156 -40.72 47.90 -52.92
CA VAL A 156 -41.36 46.67 -53.39
C VAL A 156 -40.97 46.38 -54.84
N ILE A 157 -40.16 45.37 -55.11
CA ILE A 157 -39.70 45.05 -56.48
C ILE A 157 -39.95 43.57 -56.80
N GLY A 158 -40.88 43.26 -57.69
CA GLY A 158 -41.16 41.90 -58.14
C GLY A 158 -42.63 41.63 -58.42
N LYS A 159 -42.91 40.63 -59.26
CA LYS A 159 -44.29 40.23 -59.58
C LYS A 159 -45.00 39.68 -58.33
N TYR A 160 -46.19 40.21 -58.01
CA TYR A 160 -46.98 39.91 -56.80
C TYR A 160 -46.31 40.22 -55.46
N ALA A 161 -45.24 41.01 -55.45
CA ALA A 161 -44.59 41.41 -54.19
C ALA A 161 -45.49 42.36 -53.38
N ARG A 162 -45.53 42.20 -52.05
CA ARG A 162 -46.39 43.02 -51.16
C ARG A 162 -45.69 43.49 -49.90
N ALA A 163 -45.80 44.77 -49.59
CA ALA A 163 -45.41 45.32 -48.29
C ALA A 163 -46.65 45.91 -47.59
N ASN A 164 -46.95 45.42 -46.39
CA ASN A 164 -48.02 45.94 -45.54
C ASN A 164 -47.48 46.59 -44.25
N GLY A 165 -46.16 46.62 -44.06
CA GLY A 165 -45.49 47.37 -42.99
C GLY A 165 -44.72 48.57 -43.53
N GLU A 166 -44.63 49.63 -42.73
CA GLU A 166 -43.88 50.84 -43.05
C GLU A 166 -42.36 50.55 -43.14
N THR A 167 -41.61 51.40 -43.84
CA THR A 167 -40.13 51.36 -43.92
C THR A 167 -39.50 50.01 -44.35
N SER A 168 -40.25 49.18 -45.07
CA SER A 168 -39.87 47.81 -45.43
C SER A 168 -39.30 47.67 -46.85
N ILE A 169 -38.40 46.70 -47.05
CA ILE A 169 -37.80 46.34 -48.34
C ILE A 169 -38.28 44.94 -48.74
N VAL A 170 -39.01 44.81 -49.84
CA VAL A 170 -39.58 43.58 -50.38
C VAL A 170 -39.15 43.38 -51.83
N ILE A 171 -38.22 42.48 -52.11
CA ILE A 171 -37.67 42.26 -53.45
C ILE A 171 -37.78 40.78 -53.84
N GLY A 172 -38.58 40.45 -54.84
CA GLY A 172 -38.73 39.08 -55.37
C GLY A 172 -40.16 38.74 -55.77
N ARG A 173 -40.33 37.72 -56.62
CA ARG A 173 -41.66 37.24 -57.02
C ARG A 173 -42.38 36.62 -55.82
N ASP A 174 -43.62 37.06 -55.56
CA ASP A 174 -44.45 36.63 -54.42
C ASP A 174 -43.80 36.89 -53.04
N ALA A 175 -42.86 37.83 -52.94
CA ALA A 175 -42.25 38.21 -51.66
C ALA A 175 -43.23 39.04 -50.82
N SER A 176 -43.28 38.85 -49.51
CA SER A 176 -44.19 39.61 -48.63
C SER A 176 -43.56 40.05 -47.31
N ALA A 177 -43.85 41.28 -46.90
CA ALA A 177 -43.62 41.77 -45.54
C ALA A 177 -44.95 42.26 -44.95
N SER A 178 -45.35 41.77 -43.78
CA SER A 178 -46.60 42.18 -43.12
C SER A 178 -46.42 43.19 -41.99
N THR A 179 -45.18 43.45 -41.58
CA THR A 179 -44.80 44.23 -40.39
C THR A 179 -43.73 45.27 -40.73
N GLU A 180 -43.57 46.28 -39.86
CA GLU A 180 -42.66 47.41 -40.07
C GLU A 180 -41.17 47.04 -40.13
N ALA A 181 -40.38 47.86 -40.82
CA ALA A 181 -38.92 47.75 -40.94
C ALA A 181 -38.41 46.38 -41.41
N ALA A 182 -39.23 45.62 -42.14
CA ALA A 182 -38.92 44.27 -42.60
C ALA A 182 -38.06 44.27 -43.88
N ILE A 183 -37.10 43.35 -43.99
CA ILE A 183 -36.28 43.12 -45.18
C ILE A 183 -36.57 41.73 -45.75
N THR A 184 -37.36 41.66 -46.80
CA THR A 184 -37.75 40.42 -47.50
C THR A 184 -37.15 40.38 -48.90
N ILE A 185 -36.15 39.55 -49.16
CA ILE A 185 -35.49 39.46 -50.47
C ILE A 185 -35.45 38.01 -50.96
N GLY A 186 -36.20 37.68 -52.00
CA GLY A 186 -36.21 36.35 -52.63
C GLY A 186 -37.59 35.92 -53.11
N ARG A 187 -37.65 34.90 -53.97
CA ARG A 187 -38.94 34.35 -54.44
C ARG A 187 -39.67 33.66 -53.29
N ASN A 188 -40.94 34.02 -53.05
CA ASN A 188 -41.76 33.55 -51.92
C ASN A 188 -41.10 33.75 -50.54
N ALA A 189 -40.22 34.75 -50.38
CA ALA A 189 -39.71 35.09 -49.07
C ALA A 189 -40.81 35.82 -48.25
N MET A 190 -40.85 35.61 -46.95
CA MET A 190 -41.88 36.16 -46.08
C MET A 190 -41.31 36.66 -44.75
N VAL A 191 -41.73 37.85 -44.34
CA VAL A 191 -41.48 38.42 -43.01
C VAL A 191 -42.80 38.82 -42.39
N ASN A 192 -43.10 38.28 -41.21
CA ASN A 192 -44.26 38.65 -40.38
C ASN A 192 -43.87 39.15 -38.99
N THR A 193 -42.63 39.62 -38.85
CA THR A 193 -42.06 40.11 -37.60
C THR A 193 -41.52 41.54 -37.77
N PRO A 194 -41.79 42.47 -36.84
CA PRO A 194 -41.19 43.80 -36.87
C PRO A 194 -39.66 43.70 -36.87
N ASN A 195 -38.98 44.55 -37.67
CA ASN A 195 -37.52 44.52 -37.84
C ASN A 195 -36.96 43.18 -38.38
N GLY A 196 -37.81 42.33 -38.97
CA GLY A 196 -37.44 41.01 -39.45
C GLY A 196 -36.65 41.02 -40.75
N ILE A 197 -35.82 40.00 -40.94
CA ILE A 197 -35.03 39.85 -42.17
C ILE A 197 -35.27 38.44 -42.74
N ALA A 198 -35.81 38.32 -43.94
CA ALA A 198 -35.89 37.08 -44.71
C ALA A 198 -35.21 37.22 -46.07
N ILE A 199 -34.04 36.62 -46.26
CA ILE A 199 -33.27 36.72 -47.52
C ILE A 199 -33.00 35.33 -48.09
N GLY A 200 -33.67 34.98 -49.18
CA GLY A 200 -33.53 33.70 -49.88
C GLY A 200 -34.83 33.23 -50.50
N THR A 201 -34.77 32.27 -51.42
CA THR A 201 -35.99 31.66 -51.98
C THR A 201 -36.68 30.82 -50.89
N TYR A 202 -37.95 31.10 -50.60
CA TYR A 202 -38.72 30.54 -49.48
C TYR A 202 -38.14 30.79 -48.07
N ALA A 203 -37.33 31.84 -47.88
CA ALA A 203 -36.90 32.25 -46.54
C ALA A 203 -38.10 32.82 -45.75
N ASN A 204 -38.25 32.45 -44.48
CA ASN A 204 -39.42 32.85 -43.69
C ASN A 204 -39.05 33.24 -42.25
N ALA A 205 -39.47 34.43 -41.81
CA ALA A 205 -39.30 34.95 -40.46
C ALA A 205 -40.65 35.37 -39.88
N THR A 206 -41.23 34.56 -38.97
CA THR A 206 -42.67 34.64 -38.64
C THR A 206 -43.01 34.98 -37.19
N HIS A 207 -42.04 35.28 -36.32
CA HIS A 207 -42.33 35.58 -34.92
C HIS A 207 -42.83 37.03 -34.72
N ASP A 208 -43.07 37.46 -33.49
CA ASP A 208 -43.48 38.84 -33.16
C ASP A 208 -42.30 39.78 -32.80
N ASP A 209 -41.04 39.32 -32.81
CA ASP A 209 -39.88 40.13 -32.42
C ASP A 209 -38.60 39.79 -33.24
N SER A 210 -38.19 40.70 -34.14
CA SER A 210 -36.84 40.84 -34.70
C SER A 210 -36.15 39.55 -35.20
N ALA A 211 -36.89 38.66 -35.88
CA ALA A 211 -36.35 37.37 -36.33
C ALA A 211 -35.60 37.46 -37.69
N ILE A 212 -34.51 36.71 -37.83
CA ILE A 212 -33.63 36.71 -39.02
C ILE A 212 -33.59 35.31 -39.65
N ALA A 213 -33.92 35.20 -40.93
CA ALA A 213 -33.82 33.99 -41.76
C ALA A 213 -33.11 34.30 -43.09
N ILE A 214 -31.87 33.84 -43.25
CA ILE A 214 -31.07 34.09 -44.45
C ILE A 214 -30.61 32.75 -45.05
N GLY A 215 -31.08 32.44 -46.25
CA GLY A 215 -30.78 31.21 -46.98
C GLY A 215 -31.98 30.66 -47.73
N ARG A 216 -31.76 29.73 -48.67
CA ARG A 216 -32.88 29.04 -49.33
C ARG A 216 -33.60 28.16 -48.32
N GLU A 217 -34.91 28.33 -48.18
CA GLU A 217 -35.77 27.59 -47.24
C GLU A 217 -35.33 27.73 -45.77
N SER A 218 -34.62 28.81 -45.40
CA SER A 218 -34.34 29.12 -43.98
C SER A 218 -35.62 29.56 -43.28
N PHE A 219 -35.83 29.10 -42.04
CA PHE A 219 -37.05 29.36 -41.30
C PHE A 219 -36.74 29.77 -39.86
N THR A 220 -37.35 30.86 -39.40
CA THR A 220 -37.37 31.22 -37.99
C THR A 220 -38.79 31.51 -37.52
N SER A 221 -39.20 30.82 -36.45
CA SER A 221 -40.41 31.11 -35.68
C SER A 221 -40.06 31.50 -34.24
N ALA A 222 -38.87 32.05 -34.04
CA ALA A 222 -38.33 32.40 -32.73
C ALA A 222 -38.20 33.92 -32.59
N GLY A 223 -38.56 34.46 -31.43
CA GLY A 223 -38.28 35.85 -31.08
C GLY A 223 -36.77 36.07 -30.95
N ARG A 224 -36.25 37.10 -31.63
CA ARG A 224 -34.82 37.41 -31.76
C ARG A 224 -33.96 36.22 -32.28
N GLY A 225 -34.60 35.27 -32.95
CA GLY A 225 -33.94 34.07 -33.47
C GLY A 225 -33.19 34.31 -34.78
N VAL A 226 -32.03 33.68 -34.95
CA VAL A 226 -31.17 33.82 -36.13
C VAL A 226 -31.01 32.49 -36.85
N ALA A 227 -31.56 32.34 -38.04
CA ALA A 227 -31.39 31.19 -38.93
C ALA A 227 -30.59 31.59 -40.19
N LEU A 228 -29.34 31.15 -40.31
CA LEU A 228 -28.46 31.45 -41.43
C LEU A 228 -27.95 30.17 -42.12
N GLY A 229 -28.42 29.89 -43.33
CA GLY A 229 -28.02 28.72 -44.10
C GLY A 229 -29.16 28.15 -44.95
N VAL A 230 -28.83 27.24 -45.87
CA VAL A 230 -29.86 26.51 -46.62
C VAL A 230 -30.59 25.58 -45.66
N LYS A 231 -31.92 25.70 -45.56
CA LYS A 231 -32.74 24.88 -44.64
C LYS A 231 -32.29 24.96 -43.18
N SER A 232 -31.82 26.12 -42.71
CA SER A 232 -31.57 26.36 -41.28
C SER A 232 -32.88 26.67 -40.57
N TYR A 233 -33.11 26.07 -39.40
CA TYR A 233 -34.35 26.20 -38.62
C TYR A 233 -34.05 26.69 -37.20
N CYS A 234 -34.75 27.73 -36.80
CA CYS A 234 -34.72 28.30 -35.46
C CYS A 234 -36.16 28.41 -34.96
N VAL A 235 -36.53 27.68 -33.91
CA VAL A 235 -37.94 27.59 -33.46
C VAL A 235 -38.19 28.06 -32.03
N SER A 236 -37.13 28.29 -31.24
CA SER A 236 -37.21 28.74 -29.85
C SER A 236 -36.53 30.10 -29.66
N ASN A 237 -37.03 30.92 -28.73
CA ASN A 237 -36.60 32.31 -28.55
C ASN A 237 -35.11 32.45 -28.22
N ASP A 238 -34.53 33.58 -28.64
CA ASP A 238 -33.12 33.95 -28.42
C ASP A 238 -32.11 32.94 -28.96
N SER A 239 -32.51 32.11 -29.94
CA SER A 239 -31.70 31.00 -30.41
C SER A 239 -31.08 31.22 -31.79
N VAL A 240 -29.96 30.54 -32.04
CA VAL A 240 -29.09 30.77 -33.19
C VAL A 240 -28.86 29.44 -33.93
N ALA A 241 -29.24 29.38 -35.20
CA ALA A 241 -28.99 28.25 -36.10
C ALA A 241 -28.19 28.71 -37.32
N ILE A 242 -26.90 28.39 -37.39
CA ILE A 242 -26.00 28.81 -38.49
C ILE A 242 -25.40 27.58 -39.16
N GLY A 243 -25.70 27.38 -40.44
CA GLY A 243 -25.20 26.26 -41.24
C GLY A 243 -26.31 25.62 -42.07
N SER A 244 -25.91 24.87 -43.10
CA SER A 244 -26.90 24.13 -43.90
C SER A 244 -27.53 23.03 -43.05
N GLU A 245 -28.86 22.99 -43.01
CA GLU A 245 -29.64 22.04 -42.21
C GLU A 245 -29.38 22.11 -40.69
N ALA A 246 -28.87 23.24 -40.18
CA ALA A 246 -28.76 23.48 -38.74
C ALA A 246 -30.15 23.65 -38.13
N PHE A 247 -30.39 23.08 -36.94
CA PHE A 247 -31.68 23.11 -36.27
C PHE A 247 -31.50 23.47 -34.79
N CYS A 248 -32.12 24.57 -34.36
CA CYS A 248 -32.13 25.00 -32.96
C CYS A 248 -33.58 25.09 -32.44
N ALA A 249 -33.91 24.21 -31.49
CA ALA A 249 -35.14 24.21 -30.71
C ALA A 249 -34.90 24.48 -29.21
N SER A 250 -33.68 24.86 -28.84
CA SER A 250 -33.29 25.29 -27.51
C SER A 250 -33.62 26.78 -27.30
N GLU A 251 -34.30 27.14 -26.21
CA GLU A 251 -34.32 28.53 -25.74
C GLU A 251 -32.89 28.99 -25.44
N GLN A 252 -32.52 30.21 -25.85
CA GLN A 252 -31.14 30.75 -25.75
C GLN A 252 -30.04 29.83 -26.32
N GLY A 253 -30.41 28.93 -27.23
CA GLY A 253 -29.51 27.90 -27.74
C GLY A 253 -28.69 28.34 -28.95
N ILE A 254 -27.59 27.62 -29.18
CA ILE A 254 -26.68 27.85 -30.30
C ILE A 254 -26.47 26.53 -31.05
N ALA A 255 -26.84 26.46 -32.33
CA ALA A 255 -26.57 25.38 -33.26
C ALA A 255 -25.75 25.92 -34.44
N ILE A 256 -24.46 25.64 -34.50
CA ILE A 256 -23.57 26.13 -35.57
C ILE A 256 -22.87 24.96 -36.26
N GLY A 257 -23.14 24.73 -37.55
CA GLY A 257 -22.51 23.70 -38.35
C GLY A 257 -23.46 23.04 -39.36
N TYR A 258 -22.92 22.21 -40.25
CA TYR A 258 -23.76 21.37 -41.12
C TYR A 258 -24.49 20.33 -40.26
N LYS A 259 -25.83 20.33 -40.30
CA LYS A 259 -26.69 19.41 -39.52
C LYS A 259 -26.44 19.42 -38.00
N SER A 260 -26.00 20.56 -37.45
CA SER A 260 -25.96 20.73 -35.99
C SER A 260 -27.38 20.80 -35.43
N TYR A 261 -27.64 20.08 -34.34
CA TYR A 261 -28.95 19.95 -33.71
C TYR A 261 -28.85 20.30 -32.23
N ALA A 262 -29.54 21.36 -31.81
CA ALA A 262 -29.65 21.79 -30.42
C ALA A 262 -31.12 21.75 -29.98
N ALA A 263 -31.47 20.94 -28.98
CA ALA A 263 -32.86 20.77 -28.55
C ALA A 263 -33.11 20.78 -27.03
N GLY A 264 -32.08 20.60 -26.20
CA GLY A 264 -32.21 20.83 -24.75
C GLY A 264 -32.18 22.33 -24.43
N ASP A 265 -32.68 22.77 -23.28
CA ASP A 265 -32.71 24.21 -22.95
C ASP A 265 -31.30 24.76 -22.70
N HIS A 266 -31.01 25.99 -23.15
CA HIS A 266 -29.73 26.67 -22.97
C HIS A 266 -28.50 25.89 -23.49
N VAL A 267 -28.62 25.26 -24.67
CA VAL A 267 -27.59 24.39 -25.25
C VAL A 267 -26.63 25.10 -26.19
N VAL A 268 -25.37 24.63 -26.23
CA VAL A 268 -24.40 25.00 -27.28
C VAL A 268 -24.00 23.76 -28.09
N ALA A 269 -24.35 23.71 -29.37
CA ALA A 269 -24.02 22.66 -30.33
C ALA A 269 -23.23 23.25 -31.51
N ILE A 270 -21.91 23.15 -31.50
CA ILE A 270 -21.04 23.69 -32.54
C ILE A 270 -20.26 22.56 -33.21
N GLY A 271 -20.52 22.31 -34.49
CA GLY A 271 -19.79 21.38 -35.34
C GLY A 271 -20.69 20.57 -36.27
N ILE A 272 -20.06 19.73 -37.09
CA ILE A 272 -20.77 18.91 -38.09
C ILE A 272 -21.49 17.75 -37.40
N ASN A 273 -22.79 17.59 -37.65
CA ASN A 273 -23.62 16.55 -37.03
C ASN A 273 -23.52 16.51 -35.49
N ALA A 274 -23.30 17.65 -34.83
CA ALA A 274 -23.35 17.73 -33.37
C ALA A 274 -24.81 17.63 -32.92
N ASN A 275 -25.16 16.65 -32.09
CA ASN A 275 -26.51 16.37 -31.62
C ASN A 275 -26.60 16.53 -30.10
N ILE A 276 -27.02 17.71 -29.65
CA ILE A 276 -27.01 18.10 -28.24
C ILE A 276 -28.45 18.34 -27.78
N THR A 277 -28.93 17.45 -26.92
CA THR A 277 -30.33 17.43 -26.46
C THR A 277 -30.48 17.52 -24.95
N GLY A 278 -29.39 17.40 -24.18
CA GLY A 278 -29.41 17.61 -22.74
C GLY A 278 -29.47 19.11 -22.40
N SER A 279 -30.29 19.51 -21.43
CA SER A 279 -30.34 20.91 -20.98
C SER A 279 -29.00 21.36 -20.40
N TYR A 280 -28.62 22.61 -20.64
CA TYR A 280 -27.33 23.23 -20.26
C TYR A 280 -26.10 22.49 -20.81
N ALA A 281 -26.25 21.65 -21.84
CA ALA A 281 -25.15 20.88 -22.40
C ALA A 281 -24.35 21.66 -23.45
N ILE A 282 -23.06 21.33 -23.54
CA ILE A 282 -22.12 21.94 -24.48
C ILE A 282 -21.48 20.84 -25.34
N GLY A 283 -21.75 20.87 -26.64
CA GLY A 283 -21.11 20.03 -27.66
C GLY A 283 -20.27 20.85 -28.62
N LEU A 284 -18.96 20.62 -28.65
CA LEU A 284 -18.02 21.27 -29.55
C LEU A 284 -17.26 20.24 -30.40
N GLY A 285 -17.37 20.31 -31.72
CA GLY A 285 -16.74 19.40 -32.68
C GLY A 285 -17.74 18.47 -33.39
N ALA A 286 -17.24 17.42 -34.04
CA ALA A 286 -18.02 16.65 -35.02
C ALA A 286 -18.61 15.36 -34.42
N GLU A 287 -19.85 15.03 -34.81
CA GLU A 287 -20.51 13.77 -34.44
C GLU A 287 -20.64 13.55 -32.91
N ASN A 288 -20.64 14.63 -32.12
CA ASN A 288 -20.83 14.52 -30.68
C ASN A 288 -22.32 14.37 -30.36
N ILE A 289 -22.63 13.44 -29.46
CA ILE A 289 -23.97 13.22 -28.91
C ILE A 289 -23.89 13.56 -27.43
N CYS A 290 -24.68 14.53 -26.97
CA CYS A 290 -24.78 14.87 -25.55
C CYS A 290 -26.25 14.98 -25.17
N SER A 291 -26.79 13.90 -24.60
CA SER A 291 -28.23 13.76 -24.35
C SER A 291 -28.64 14.07 -22.92
N SER A 292 -27.68 14.18 -22.01
CA SER A 292 -27.92 14.33 -20.57
C SER A 292 -27.59 15.74 -20.09
N GLU A 293 -28.26 16.15 -19.01
CA GLU A 293 -28.18 17.49 -18.43
C GLU A 293 -26.77 17.87 -17.95
N GLU A 294 -26.38 19.13 -18.17
CA GLU A 294 -25.10 19.73 -17.77
C GLU A 294 -23.86 18.95 -18.30
N GLY A 295 -23.99 18.26 -19.43
CA GLY A 295 -22.92 17.50 -20.06
C GLY A 295 -22.02 18.34 -20.99
N ILE A 296 -20.72 18.08 -20.98
CA ILE A 296 -19.74 18.69 -21.88
C ILE A 296 -19.15 17.61 -22.79
N CYS A 297 -19.23 17.80 -24.11
CA CYS A 297 -18.63 16.95 -25.14
C CYS A 297 -17.75 17.79 -26.08
N VAL A 298 -16.44 17.60 -26.01
CA VAL A 298 -15.48 18.31 -26.86
C VAL A 298 -14.67 17.31 -27.69
N GLY A 299 -14.64 17.49 -29.00
CA GLY A 299 -13.85 16.69 -29.94
C GLY A 299 -14.71 15.95 -30.97
N ARG A 300 -14.45 14.65 -31.22
CA ARG A 300 -15.09 13.90 -32.31
C ARG A 300 -15.67 12.58 -31.86
N ASN A 301 -16.93 12.32 -32.23
CA ASN A 301 -17.61 11.03 -32.02
C ASN A 301 -17.66 10.64 -30.53
N ASN A 302 -17.95 11.62 -29.67
CA ASN A 302 -18.15 11.38 -28.24
C ASN A 302 -19.64 11.21 -27.95
N GLU A 303 -19.96 10.31 -27.03
CA GLU A 303 -21.33 9.97 -26.64
C GLU A 303 -21.49 10.14 -25.13
N ASN A 304 -22.10 11.26 -24.73
CA ASN A 304 -22.38 11.57 -23.34
C ASN A 304 -23.85 11.35 -23.04
N ARG A 305 -24.12 10.31 -22.24
CA ARG A 305 -25.43 10.01 -21.66
C ARG A 305 -25.41 10.16 -20.13
N GLY A 306 -24.34 10.70 -19.55
CA GLY A 306 -24.20 10.95 -18.12
C GLY A 306 -24.53 12.40 -17.73
N VAL A 307 -25.26 12.58 -16.62
CA VAL A 307 -25.55 13.91 -16.06
C VAL A 307 -24.28 14.53 -15.47
N GLN A 308 -24.04 15.83 -15.67
CA GLN A 308 -22.90 16.57 -15.10
C GLN A 308 -21.52 15.96 -15.43
N THR A 309 -21.31 15.53 -16.67
CA THR A 309 -20.05 14.86 -17.08
C THR A 309 -19.26 15.67 -18.10
N VAL A 310 -17.95 15.41 -18.16
CA VAL A 310 -17.02 16.09 -19.08
C VAL A 310 -16.30 15.07 -19.95
N LEU A 311 -16.50 15.14 -21.27
CA LEU A 311 -15.82 14.32 -22.28
C LEU A 311 -14.96 15.22 -23.16
N ILE A 312 -13.65 14.98 -23.20
CA ILE A 312 -12.72 15.73 -24.05
C ILE A 312 -11.82 14.77 -24.81
N GLY A 313 -12.01 14.65 -26.13
CA GLY A 313 -11.23 13.74 -26.96
C GLY A 313 -12.01 13.12 -28.11
N SER A 314 -11.75 11.83 -28.40
CA SER A 314 -12.44 11.13 -29.50
C SER A 314 -12.86 9.71 -29.15
N GLY A 315 -14.07 9.32 -29.57
CA GLY A 315 -14.60 7.98 -29.31
C GLY A 315 -14.94 7.74 -27.84
N LEU A 316 -15.11 8.81 -27.05
CA LEU A 316 -15.37 8.72 -25.62
C LEU A 316 -16.84 8.43 -25.35
N LYS A 317 -17.13 7.64 -24.31
CA LYS A 317 -18.49 7.30 -23.93
C LYS A 317 -18.72 7.41 -22.43
N THR A 318 -19.84 8.02 -22.03
CA THR A 318 -20.27 8.04 -20.62
C THR A 318 -21.75 7.66 -20.50
N TYR A 319 -22.09 6.87 -19.49
CA TYR A 319 -23.47 6.53 -19.16
C TYR A 319 -23.85 6.81 -17.69
N GLY A 320 -22.86 7.07 -16.82
CA GLY A 320 -23.05 7.38 -15.40
C GLY A 320 -22.96 8.88 -15.08
N PRO A 321 -23.46 9.32 -13.90
CA PRO A 321 -23.42 10.72 -13.48
C PRO A 321 -22.02 11.16 -12.99
N THR A 322 -21.69 12.45 -13.14
CA THR A 322 -20.52 13.13 -12.51
C THR A 322 -19.15 12.47 -12.73
N GLY A 323 -18.80 12.22 -14.00
CA GLY A 323 -17.52 11.68 -14.44
C GLY A 323 -16.73 12.60 -15.37
N VAL A 324 -15.40 12.51 -15.34
CA VAL A 324 -14.48 13.17 -16.27
C VAL A 324 -13.81 12.12 -17.13
N VAL A 325 -14.04 12.15 -18.44
CA VAL A 325 -13.42 11.23 -19.41
C VAL A 325 -12.61 12.04 -20.42
N ILE A 326 -11.30 11.79 -20.50
CA ILE A 326 -10.40 12.53 -21.39
C ILE A 326 -9.52 11.55 -22.17
N GLY A 327 -9.34 11.78 -23.47
CA GLY A 327 -8.42 11.01 -24.31
C GLY A 327 -9.08 10.32 -25.49
N LYS A 328 -8.90 9.01 -25.64
CA LYS A 328 -9.36 8.28 -26.84
C LYS A 328 -9.99 6.92 -26.49
N ASP A 329 -11.07 6.58 -27.18
CA ASP A 329 -11.72 5.25 -27.15
C ASP A 329 -11.95 4.71 -25.73
N SER A 330 -12.28 5.61 -24.78
CA SER A 330 -12.48 5.26 -23.37
C SER A 330 -13.96 5.38 -22.99
N THR A 331 -14.43 4.43 -22.18
CA THR A 331 -15.83 4.33 -21.76
C THR A 331 -15.95 4.31 -20.24
N HIS A 332 -16.87 5.13 -19.71
CA HIS A 332 -17.25 5.17 -18.31
C HIS A 332 -18.74 4.84 -18.15
N PHE A 333 -19.05 3.65 -17.64
CA PHE A 333 -20.41 3.12 -17.63
C PHE A 333 -21.27 3.66 -16.50
N GLN A 334 -20.79 3.70 -15.26
CA GLN A 334 -21.60 4.10 -14.10
C GLN A 334 -20.76 4.77 -13.01
N GLY A 335 -21.43 5.51 -12.12
CA GLY A 335 -20.83 6.14 -10.94
C GLY A 335 -19.99 7.39 -11.24
N ASN A 336 -19.42 7.96 -10.19
CA ASN A 336 -18.52 9.12 -10.30
C ASN A 336 -17.12 8.61 -10.65
N GLY A 337 -16.27 9.40 -11.28
CA GLY A 337 -14.89 8.95 -11.56
C GLY A 337 -14.12 9.79 -12.55
N VAL A 338 -12.82 9.51 -12.63
CA VAL A 338 -11.90 10.15 -13.57
C VAL A 338 -11.29 9.06 -14.44
N VAL A 339 -11.51 9.13 -15.76
CA VAL A 339 -10.95 8.20 -16.75
C VAL A 339 -10.14 9.01 -17.75
N ILE A 340 -8.82 8.91 -17.71
CA ILE A 340 -7.92 9.67 -18.59
C ILE A 340 -7.00 8.72 -19.34
N GLY A 341 -6.94 8.84 -20.67
CA GLY A 341 -5.99 8.11 -21.50
C GLY A 341 -6.65 7.38 -22.67
N VAL A 342 -6.20 6.17 -22.97
CA VAL A 342 -6.58 5.45 -24.20
C VAL A 342 -7.14 4.08 -23.84
N GLY A 343 -8.28 3.70 -24.45
CA GLY A 343 -8.79 2.33 -24.37
C GLY A 343 -9.29 1.87 -22.99
N ASN A 344 -9.56 2.79 -22.06
CA ASN A 344 -10.04 2.44 -20.72
C ASN A 344 -11.54 2.11 -20.74
N ALA A 345 -11.98 1.08 -20.04
CA ALA A 345 -13.39 0.69 -19.92
C ALA A 345 -13.75 0.39 -18.46
N VAL A 346 -14.42 1.34 -17.80
CA VAL A 346 -14.63 1.38 -16.35
C VAL A 346 -16.12 1.41 -16.00
N GLY A 347 -16.56 0.63 -15.00
CA GLY A 347 -17.90 0.67 -14.42
C GLY A 347 -18.89 -0.38 -14.94
N GLN A 348 -18.43 -1.50 -15.53
CA GLN A 348 -19.29 -2.53 -16.15
C GLN A 348 -20.14 -3.37 -15.16
N GLY A 349 -20.07 -3.08 -13.84
CA GLY A 349 -20.70 -3.89 -12.79
C GLY A 349 -21.31 -3.11 -11.62
N GLY A 350 -21.50 -1.79 -11.76
CA GLY A 350 -22.09 -0.94 -10.70
C GLY A 350 -21.08 -0.17 -9.84
N GLY A 351 -19.80 -0.12 -10.25
CA GLY A 351 -18.73 0.42 -9.40
C GLY A 351 -18.61 1.94 -9.33
N MET A 352 -18.92 2.54 -8.18
CA MET A 352 -18.87 3.98 -7.88
C MET A 352 -17.44 4.47 -7.53
N SER A 353 -16.99 5.59 -8.13
CA SER A 353 -15.84 6.42 -7.72
C SER A 353 -14.43 5.88 -7.99
N CYS A 354 -14.11 5.48 -9.22
CA CYS A 354 -12.74 5.05 -9.59
C CYS A 354 -11.91 6.17 -10.25
N VAL A 355 -10.59 6.10 -10.09
CA VAL A 355 -9.62 6.95 -10.80
C VAL A 355 -8.75 6.07 -11.69
N VAL A 356 -8.90 6.20 -13.00
CA VAL A 356 -8.20 5.40 -14.01
C VAL A 356 -7.46 6.33 -14.95
N ILE A 357 -6.13 6.23 -14.97
CA ILE A 357 -5.26 7.10 -15.76
C ILE A 357 -4.19 6.27 -16.47
N GLY A 358 -4.19 6.29 -17.79
CA GLY A 358 -3.18 5.66 -18.64
C GLY A 358 -3.76 4.94 -19.86
N ASP A 359 -2.93 4.09 -20.46
CA ASP A 359 -3.29 3.28 -21.63
C ASP A 359 -3.75 1.90 -21.18
N THR A 360 -5.01 1.57 -21.48
CA THR A 360 -5.59 0.26 -21.17
C THR A 360 -5.42 -0.06 -19.67
N SER A 361 -5.41 0.98 -18.81
CA SER A 361 -5.12 0.88 -17.39
C SER A 361 -6.15 0.05 -16.64
N ALA A 362 -7.41 0.13 -17.08
CA ALA A 362 -8.48 -0.73 -16.62
C ALA A 362 -9.44 -1.01 -17.79
N VAL A 363 -9.65 -2.29 -18.08
CA VAL A 363 -10.57 -2.77 -19.13
C VAL A 363 -11.54 -3.77 -18.50
N ASN A 364 -12.81 -3.72 -18.90
CA ASN A 364 -13.87 -4.56 -18.34
C ASN A 364 -13.99 -4.47 -16.81
N TYR A 365 -13.67 -3.31 -16.27
CA TYR A 365 -13.52 -3.10 -14.84
C TYR A 365 -14.89 -2.82 -14.18
N GLY A 366 -15.25 -3.62 -13.18
CA GLY A 366 -16.52 -3.56 -12.43
C GLY A 366 -16.38 -3.21 -10.94
N GLY A 367 -15.17 -3.16 -10.37
CA GLY A 367 -14.96 -2.88 -8.95
C GLY A 367 -15.22 -1.42 -8.53
N GLU A 368 -15.30 -1.17 -7.23
CA GLU A 368 -15.61 0.13 -6.63
C GLU A 368 -14.38 0.81 -6.02
N ARG A 369 -14.32 2.15 -6.03
CA ARG A 369 -13.31 2.96 -5.30
C ARG A 369 -11.84 2.60 -5.59
N CYS A 370 -11.53 2.15 -6.80
CA CYS A 370 -10.17 1.76 -7.16
C CYS A 370 -9.38 2.87 -7.84
N VAL A 371 -8.06 2.79 -7.70
CA VAL A 371 -7.09 3.68 -8.36
C VAL A 371 -6.23 2.84 -9.29
N ALA A 372 -6.27 3.12 -10.59
CA ALA A 372 -5.43 2.50 -11.60
C ALA A 372 -4.62 3.58 -12.33
N LEU A 373 -3.31 3.62 -12.12
CA LEU A 373 -2.42 4.59 -12.75
C LEU A 373 -1.27 3.88 -13.48
N GLY A 374 -1.18 4.02 -14.79
CA GLY A 374 -0.15 3.41 -15.61
C GLY A 374 -0.69 2.38 -16.60
N LYS A 375 0.12 2.02 -17.60
CA LYS A 375 -0.30 1.10 -18.65
C LYS A 375 -0.63 -0.28 -18.07
N GLU A 376 -1.82 -0.79 -18.38
CA GLU A 376 -2.27 -2.12 -17.94
C GLU A 376 -2.21 -2.31 -16.41
N ALA A 377 -2.32 -1.23 -15.62
CA ALA A 377 -2.14 -1.29 -14.17
C ALA A 377 -3.12 -2.26 -13.48
N LEU A 378 -4.37 -2.32 -13.95
CA LEU A 378 -5.48 -3.09 -13.39
C LEU A 378 -6.28 -3.85 -14.46
N SER A 379 -5.72 -3.99 -15.67
CA SER A 379 -6.39 -4.71 -16.76
C SER A 379 -6.24 -6.22 -16.57
N GLY A 380 -7.36 -6.95 -16.54
CA GLY A 380 -7.34 -8.33 -17.00
C GLY A 380 -6.91 -8.32 -18.46
N GLY A 381 -6.02 -9.22 -18.88
CA GLY A 381 -5.44 -9.21 -20.23
C GLY A 381 -6.48 -9.21 -21.37
N PRO A 382 -6.05 -9.23 -22.65
CA PRO A 382 -6.90 -9.06 -23.83
C PRO A 382 -8.01 -10.12 -24.07
N GLY A 383 -8.36 -10.96 -23.08
CA GLY A 383 -9.51 -11.84 -23.09
C GLY A 383 -10.36 -11.69 -21.83
N SER A 384 -11.49 -10.98 -21.94
CA SER A 384 -12.72 -11.09 -21.12
C SER A 384 -12.67 -11.09 -19.58
N GLY A 385 -11.50 -10.97 -18.93
CA GLY A 385 -11.40 -10.91 -17.48
C GLY A 385 -11.93 -9.57 -16.96
N SER A 386 -13.03 -9.58 -16.21
CA SER A 386 -13.53 -8.44 -15.45
C SER A 386 -12.83 -8.34 -14.11
N ASN A 387 -12.31 -7.17 -13.77
CA ASN A 387 -11.90 -6.89 -12.40
C ASN A 387 -13.08 -6.34 -11.60
N ASN A 388 -13.60 -7.13 -10.67
CA ASN A 388 -14.72 -6.80 -9.80
C ASN A 388 -14.31 -6.51 -8.35
N GLY A 389 -13.00 -6.46 -8.05
CA GLY A 389 -12.48 -6.18 -6.72
C GLY A 389 -12.57 -4.70 -6.37
N ALA A 390 -13.06 -4.39 -5.16
CA ALA A 390 -13.18 -3.02 -4.67
C ALA A 390 -11.94 -2.57 -3.88
N ASP A 391 -11.76 -1.25 -3.74
CA ASP A 391 -10.76 -0.61 -2.88
C ASP A 391 -9.29 -1.02 -3.19
N ASN A 392 -9.02 -1.40 -4.44
CA ASN A 392 -7.70 -1.72 -4.96
C ASN A 392 -6.96 -0.47 -5.45
N ILE A 393 -5.67 -0.37 -5.13
CA ILE A 393 -4.75 0.65 -5.62
C ILE A 393 -3.69 -0.05 -6.47
N ALA A 394 -3.65 0.23 -7.76
CA ALA A 394 -2.66 -0.28 -8.70
C ALA A 394 -1.96 0.87 -9.41
N ILE A 395 -0.67 1.05 -9.16
CA ILE A 395 0.12 2.16 -9.71
C ILE A 395 1.41 1.62 -10.30
N GLY A 396 1.57 1.72 -11.61
CA GLY A 396 2.74 1.26 -12.37
C GLY A 396 2.36 0.44 -13.61
N TYR A 397 3.37 0.01 -14.37
CA TYR A 397 3.16 -0.88 -15.50
C TYR A 397 2.80 -2.27 -14.98
N GLN A 398 1.61 -2.79 -15.30
CA GLN A 398 1.16 -4.13 -14.90
C GLN A 398 1.22 -4.39 -13.37
N ALA A 399 0.96 -3.37 -12.54
CA ALA A 399 1.04 -3.46 -11.08
C ALA A 399 0.00 -4.40 -10.42
N MET A 400 -1.08 -4.71 -11.11
CA MET A 400 -2.07 -5.73 -10.75
C MET A 400 -2.75 -6.29 -12.01
N GLY A 401 -2.22 -5.94 -13.18
CA GLY A 401 -2.73 -6.38 -14.48
C GLY A 401 -1.94 -7.59 -14.93
N GLY A 402 -2.63 -8.72 -15.06
CA GLY A 402 -2.04 -9.98 -15.52
C GLY A 402 -2.31 -10.24 -17.00
N GLU A 403 -1.46 -11.05 -17.63
CA GLU A 403 -1.73 -11.63 -18.94
C GLU A 403 -2.85 -12.68 -18.91
N ARG A 404 -3.27 -13.11 -17.71
CA ARG A 404 -4.32 -14.13 -17.53
C ARG A 404 -5.70 -13.55 -17.79
N THR A 405 -6.56 -14.38 -18.38
CA THR A 405 -7.97 -14.11 -18.71
C THR A 405 -8.92 -14.21 -17.50
N GLU A 406 -8.38 -14.20 -16.29
CA GLU A 406 -9.14 -14.46 -15.05
C GLU A 406 -9.61 -13.15 -14.40
N ASN A 407 -10.77 -13.22 -13.73
CA ASN A 407 -11.36 -12.08 -13.05
C ASN A 407 -10.62 -11.77 -11.75
N ILE A 408 -10.18 -10.53 -11.57
CA ILE A 408 -9.70 -10.05 -10.27
C ILE A 408 -10.94 -9.74 -9.42
N THR A 409 -11.29 -10.58 -8.46
CA THR A 409 -12.39 -10.37 -7.49
C THR A 409 -11.87 -9.94 -6.11
N GLY A 410 -10.57 -10.06 -5.88
CA GLY A 410 -9.89 -9.65 -4.66
C GLY A 410 -9.97 -8.15 -4.38
N SER A 411 -10.21 -7.76 -3.14
CA SER A 411 -10.44 -6.37 -2.72
C SER A 411 -9.41 -5.87 -1.70
N ASN A 412 -9.30 -4.55 -1.54
CA ASN A 412 -8.39 -3.90 -0.58
C ASN A 412 -6.89 -4.20 -0.80
N ASN A 413 -6.47 -4.37 -2.07
CA ASN A 413 -5.07 -4.64 -2.40
C ASN A 413 -4.34 -3.36 -2.81
N ILE A 414 -3.10 -3.20 -2.34
CA ILE A 414 -2.20 -2.11 -2.72
C ILE A 414 -1.06 -2.70 -3.52
N ALA A 415 -0.88 -2.26 -4.76
CA ALA A 415 0.20 -2.64 -5.62
C ALA A 415 0.82 -1.40 -6.28
N LEU A 416 2.09 -1.13 -5.94
CA LEU A 416 2.82 0.04 -6.43
C LEU A 416 4.18 -0.39 -6.99
N GLY A 417 4.37 -0.22 -8.30
CA GLY A 417 5.59 -0.55 -9.02
C GLY A 417 5.35 -1.30 -10.32
N LYS A 418 6.44 -1.74 -10.96
CA LYS A 418 6.38 -2.47 -12.23
C LYS A 418 6.16 -3.96 -11.96
N GLU A 419 5.17 -4.56 -12.63
CA GLU A 419 4.87 -5.99 -12.61
C GLU A 419 4.79 -6.55 -11.16
N CYS A 420 4.34 -5.72 -10.22
CA CYS A 420 3.94 -6.20 -8.89
C CYS A 420 2.55 -6.85 -8.99
N LEU A 421 2.20 -7.68 -8.03
CA LEU A 421 0.93 -8.42 -7.87
C LEU A 421 0.19 -8.89 -9.16
N LYS A 422 0.88 -9.19 -10.26
CA LYS A 422 0.32 -9.41 -11.61
C LYS A 422 -0.60 -10.63 -11.77
N ASP A 423 -0.53 -11.59 -10.85
CA ASP A 423 -1.28 -12.86 -10.91
C ASP A 423 -2.37 -12.97 -9.82
N LEU A 424 -2.87 -11.85 -9.31
CA LEU A 424 -3.95 -11.83 -8.34
C LEU A 424 -5.30 -12.19 -9.00
N THR A 425 -6.12 -13.04 -8.37
CA THR A 425 -7.51 -13.24 -8.78
C THR A 425 -8.47 -12.92 -7.64
N THR A 426 -8.62 -13.78 -6.62
CA THR A 426 -9.57 -13.60 -5.51
C THR A 426 -8.94 -13.08 -4.20
N GLY A 427 -7.61 -13.06 -4.10
CA GLY A 427 -6.88 -12.63 -2.92
C GLY A 427 -7.14 -11.17 -2.49
N SER A 428 -7.29 -10.93 -1.19
CA SER A 428 -7.64 -9.60 -0.64
C SER A 428 -6.65 -9.11 0.42
N ASN A 429 -6.64 -7.80 0.71
CA ASN A 429 -5.80 -7.18 1.75
C ASN A 429 -4.28 -7.36 1.55
N ASN A 430 -3.80 -7.45 0.30
CA ASN A 430 -2.38 -7.61 0.00
C ASN A 430 -1.69 -6.25 -0.17
N ILE A 431 -0.44 -6.10 0.29
CA ILE A 431 0.40 -4.91 0.08
C ILE A 431 1.69 -5.32 -0.65
N PHE A 432 1.85 -4.82 -1.88
CA PHE A 432 2.95 -5.13 -2.77
C PHE A 432 3.61 -3.83 -3.26
N LEU A 433 4.89 -3.65 -2.98
CA LEU A 433 5.63 -2.43 -3.32
C LEU A 433 7.00 -2.77 -3.91
N GLY A 434 7.24 -2.35 -5.15
CA GLY A 434 8.52 -2.48 -5.83
C GLY A 434 8.41 -3.14 -7.20
N THR A 435 9.53 -3.66 -7.72
CA THR A 435 9.59 -4.20 -9.08
C THR A 435 9.63 -5.72 -9.02
N ASN A 436 8.80 -6.38 -9.84
CA ASN A 436 8.73 -7.83 -9.94
C ASN A 436 8.54 -8.47 -8.55
N THR A 437 7.70 -7.88 -7.70
CA THR A 437 7.33 -8.46 -6.41
C THR A 437 6.31 -9.58 -6.62
N VAL A 438 6.55 -10.52 -7.53
CA VAL A 438 5.65 -11.67 -7.78
C VAL A 438 6.38 -12.82 -8.48
N ASP A 439 6.19 -13.99 -7.88
CA ASP A 439 6.08 -15.38 -8.39
C ASP A 439 7.09 -15.99 -9.39
N ASP A 440 7.49 -17.21 -9.01
CA ASP A 440 8.03 -18.32 -9.79
C ASP A 440 6.96 -19.45 -9.80
N ASN A 441 6.21 -19.63 -10.90
CA ASN A 441 5.30 -20.77 -11.24
C ASN A 441 3.84 -20.88 -10.70
N GLY A 442 3.04 -19.81 -10.74
CA GLY A 442 1.75 -19.83 -11.44
C GLY A 442 0.48 -20.29 -10.71
N SER A 443 0.39 -20.31 -9.38
CA SER A 443 -0.83 -20.76 -8.67
C SER A 443 -1.16 -20.01 -7.37
N TYR A 444 -1.33 -18.69 -7.40
CA TYR A 444 -1.59 -17.89 -6.19
C TYR A 444 -2.80 -16.93 -6.22
N ALA A 445 -3.68 -17.15 -7.18
CA ALA A 445 -5.02 -16.58 -7.34
C ALA A 445 -5.74 -16.16 -6.04
N ASP A 446 -5.70 -16.96 -4.96
CA ASP A 446 -6.64 -16.82 -3.82
C ASP A 446 -6.05 -16.34 -2.48
N LYS A 447 -4.82 -15.83 -2.46
CA LYS A 447 -4.09 -15.56 -1.19
C LYS A 447 -4.24 -14.14 -0.67
N SER A 448 -4.39 -14.02 0.66
CA SER A 448 -4.79 -12.78 1.33
C SER A 448 -3.85 -12.35 2.46
N ALA A 449 -3.91 -11.07 2.81
CA ALA A 449 -3.20 -10.46 3.94
C ALA A 449 -1.67 -10.56 3.88
N ARG A 450 -1.09 -10.46 2.69
CA ARG A 450 0.37 -10.53 2.47
C ARG A 450 1.02 -9.15 2.44
N VAL A 451 2.30 -9.08 2.81
CA VAL A 451 3.15 -7.89 2.61
C VAL A 451 4.41 -8.29 1.85
N ALA A 452 4.65 -7.69 0.69
CA ALA A 452 5.84 -7.91 -0.14
C ALA A 452 6.44 -6.57 -0.59
N ILE A 453 7.63 -6.23 -0.11
CA ILE A 453 8.27 -4.93 -0.37
C ILE A 453 9.72 -5.11 -0.81
N GLY A 454 10.05 -4.74 -2.06
CA GLY A 454 11.41 -4.81 -2.59
C GLY A 454 11.51 -5.09 -4.10
N HIS A 455 12.67 -5.53 -4.53
CA HIS A 455 12.92 -6.02 -5.89
C HIS A 455 13.00 -7.56 -5.84
N GLU A 456 12.28 -8.25 -6.73
CA GLU A 456 12.27 -9.73 -6.80
C GLU A 456 11.93 -10.38 -5.45
N VAL A 457 10.87 -9.88 -4.80
CA VAL A 457 10.36 -10.43 -3.54
C VAL A 457 9.28 -11.47 -3.84
N SER A 458 9.45 -12.68 -3.30
CA SER A 458 8.40 -13.71 -3.31
C SER A 458 7.70 -13.75 -1.96
N CYS A 459 6.38 -13.95 -1.96
CA CYS A 459 5.53 -14.07 -0.78
C CYS A 459 4.38 -15.02 -1.10
N GLU A 460 4.59 -16.32 -0.82
CA GLU A 460 3.80 -17.41 -1.41
C GLU A 460 2.60 -17.85 -0.56
N LYS A 461 2.43 -17.43 0.69
CA LYS A 461 1.35 -17.93 1.59
C LYS A 461 0.60 -16.81 2.30
N ASN A 462 -0.53 -17.14 2.93
CA ASN A 462 -1.36 -16.15 3.64
C ASN A 462 -0.61 -15.57 4.86
N TYR A 463 -0.92 -14.32 5.21
CA TYR A 463 -0.36 -13.62 6.38
C TYR A 463 1.16 -13.44 6.40
N ALA A 464 1.81 -13.75 5.28
CA ALA A 464 3.24 -13.72 5.12
C ALA A 464 3.78 -12.29 4.95
N ILE A 465 4.95 -12.02 5.54
CA ILE A 465 5.66 -10.73 5.43
C ILE A 465 7.04 -10.95 4.81
N ALA A 466 7.31 -10.23 3.73
CA ALA A 466 8.51 -10.33 2.91
C ALA A 466 9.04 -8.93 2.59
N ILE A 467 10.18 -8.53 3.14
CA ILE A 467 10.72 -7.18 2.96
C ILE A 467 12.23 -7.23 2.70
N GLY A 468 12.67 -6.69 1.57
CA GLY A 468 14.09 -6.62 1.17
C GLY A 468 14.36 -7.31 -0.17
N ALA A 469 15.33 -6.80 -0.92
CA ALA A 469 15.65 -7.31 -2.27
C ALA A 469 16.03 -8.80 -2.25
N ASN A 470 15.46 -9.56 -3.20
CA ASN A 470 15.65 -10.99 -3.35
C ASN A 470 15.28 -11.78 -2.07
N SER A 471 14.43 -11.22 -1.21
CA SER A 471 13.88 -12.00 -0.10
C SER A 471 12.93 -13.03 -0.69
N SER A 472 13.36 -14.30 -0.64
CA SER A 472 12.57 -15.46 -1.07
C SER A 472 11.77 -15.91 0.14
N ALA A 473 10.89 -15.03 0.56
CA ALA A 473 10.19 -15.14 1.80
C ALA A 473 8.92 -15.96 1.59
N VAL A 474 8.79 -16.98 2.42
CA VAL A 474 7.51 -17.49 2.89
C VAL A 474 6.80 -18.49 1.96
N ARG A 475 7.39 -19.69 1.83
CA ARG A 475 6.64 -20.89 1.42
C ARG A 475 5.66 -21.41 2.48
N GLY A 476 5.62 -20.83 3.69
CA GLY A 476 4.73 -21.24 4.80
C GLY A 476 3.78 -20.15 5.30
N GLU A 477 2.67 -20.44 5.96
CA GLU A 477 1.74 -19.42 6.47
C GLU A 477 2.33 -18.62 7.65
N ASN A 478 1.94 -17.35 7.82
CA ASN A 478 2.39 -16.44 8.90
C ASN A 478 3.91 -16.17 8.99
N ALA A 479 4.73 -16.61 8.03
CA ALA A 479 6.18 -16.44 8.14
C ALA A 479 6.61 -14.98 7.93
N ILE A 480 7.74 -14.61 8.53
CA ILE A 480 8.32 -13.26 8.47
C ILE A 480 9.74 -13.36 7.91
N ALA A 481 10.00 -12.76 6.75
CA ALA A 481 11.36 -12.59 6.23
C ALA A 481 11.68 -11.11 5.99
N LEU A 482 12.67 -10.59 6.71
CA LEU A 482 13.07 -9.18 6.69
C LEU A 482 14.58 -9.03 6.47
N GLY A 483 15.00 -8.55 5.30
CA GLY A 483 16.40 -8.34 4.92
C GLY A 483 16.68 -8.74 3.47
N LYS A 484 17.84 -8.36 2.96
CA LYS A 484 18.28 -8.79 1.63
C LYS A 484 18.55 -10.30 1.64
N SER A 485 18.00 -11.03 0.67
CA SER A 485 18.25 -12.46 0.48
C SER A 485 17.89 -13.31 1.72
N THR A 486 16.87 -12.91 2.48
CA THR A 486 16.31 -13.75 3.55
C THR A 486 15.51 -14.91 2.97
N HIS A 487 15.43 -15.98 3.75
CA HIS A 487 14.70 -17.19 3.36
C HIS A 487 13.92 -17.79 4.53
N THR A 488 12.63 -18.05 4.31
CA THR A 488 11.75 -18.82 5.19
C THR A 488 10.98 -19.83 4.35
N GLY A 489 10.97 -21.11 4.74
CA GLY A 489 10.22 -22.12 3.98
C GLY A 489 9.16 -22.90 4.75
N ALA A 490 8.94 -22.62 6.03
CA ALA A 490 7.89 -23.24 6.84
C ALA A 490 6.93 -22.23 7.45
N ASP A 491 5.79 -22.73 7.93
CA ASP A 491 4.79 -21.95 8.64
C ASP A 491 5.38 -21.36 9.93
N ASP A 492 4.97 -20.16 10.30
CA ASP A 492 5.39 -19.40 11.49
C ASP A 492 6.92 -19.12 11.60
N ALA A 493 7.69 -19.40 10.55
CA ALA A 493 9.14 -19.19 10.54
C ALA A 493 9.51 -17.70 10.50
N ILE A 494 10.59 -17.32 11.20
CA ILE A 494 11.06 -15.93 11.27
C ILE A 494 12.52 -15.88 10.82
N ALA A 495 12.82 -15.14 9.74
CA ALA A 495 14.18 -14.86 9.28
C ALA A 495 14.43 -13.35 9.16
N ILE A 496 15.31 -12.78 9.99
CA ILE A 496 15.58 -11.34 10.03
C ILE A 496 17.08 -11.07 9.93
N GLY A 497 17.50 -10.37 8.89
CA GLY A 497 18.89 -10.00 8.61
C GLY A 497 19.38 -10.47 7.24
N THR A 498 20.42 -9.84 6.70
CA THR A 498 20.96 -10.22 5.38
C THR A 498 21.41 -11.68 5.37
N ASN A 499 20.89 -12.46 4.42
CA ASN A 499 21.10 -13.92 4.30
C ASN A 499 20.65 -14.75 5.53
N ALA A 500 19.76 -14.24 6.38
CA ALA A 500 19.18 -15.06 7.45
C ALA A 500 18.28 -16.15 6.84
N SER A 501 18.35 -17.36 7.37
CA SER A 501 17.61 -18.52 6.86
C SER A 501 16.94 -19.30 7.99
N ALA A 502 15.62 -19.39 7.95
CA ALA A 502 14.86 -20.40 8.68
C ALA A 502 14.43 -21.46 7.66
N TYR A 503 15.02 -22.66 7.74
CA TYR A 503 15.07 -23.62 6.63
C TYR A 503 13.70 -24.17 6.19
N PHE A 504 13.68 -24.89 5.06
CA PHE A 504 12.50 -25.09 4.21
C PHE A 504 11.34 -25.95 4.74
N GLU A 505 11.51 -26.68 5.84
CA GLU A 505 10.54 -27.72 6.24
C GLU A 505 10.10 -27.62 7.70
N ALA A 506 10.57 -26.61 8.44
CA ALA A 506 10.32 -26.56 9.87
C ALA A 506 10.32 -25.14 10.46
N ALA A 507 9.38 -24.86 11.37
CA ALA A 507 9.24 -23.56 12.03
C ALA A 507 10.52 -23.24 12.84
N GLY A 508 11.26 -22.19 12.44
CA GLY A 508 12.50 -21.78 13.10
C GLY A 508 12.64 -20.27 13.16
N ILE A 509 13.44 -19.77 14.10
CA ILE A 509 13.70 -18.35 14.29
C ILE A 509 15.18 -18.08 14.03
N ALA A 510 15.50 -17.44 12.90
CA ALA A 510 16.84 -17.00 12.54
C ALA A 510 16.93 -15.47 12.53
N ILE A 511 17.65 -14.86 13.48
CA ILE A 511 17.81 -13.39 13.54
C ILE A 511 19.29 -13.03 13.61
N GLY A 512 19.79 -12.33 12.59
CA GLY A 512 21.19 -11.94 12.44
C GLY A 512 21.69 -12.12 11.01
N LYS A 513 22.76 -11.39 10.63
CA LYS A 513 23.40 -11.61 9.32
C LYS A 513 23.94 -13.05 9.25
N ASN A 514 23.56 -13.78 8.21
CA ASN A 514 23.90 -15.20 7.99
C ASN A 514 23.52 -16.13 9.18
N SER A 515 22.52 -15.78 10.00
CA SER A 515 22.01 -16.74 10.99
C SER A 515 21.22 -17.85 10.29
N ALA A 516 21.30 -19.07 10.81
CA ALA A 516 20.62 -20.22 10.23
C ALA A 516 19.96 -21.06 11.31
N ALA A 517 18.63 -21.05 11.32
CA ALA A 517 17.80 -21.98 12.08
C ALA A 517 17.55 -23.21 11.21
N GLY A 518 18.42 -24.22 11.33
CA GLY A 518 18.54 -25.29 10.33
C GLY A 518 17.43 -26.34 10.36
N THR A 519 16.65 -26.42 11.45
CA THR A 519 15.73 -27.54 11.71
C THR A 519 14.51 -27.12 12.57
N LEU A 520 13.63 -28.09 12.85
CA LEU A 520 12.35 -27.91 13.55
C LEU A 520 12.48 -27.26 14.93
N ASN A 521 11.67 -26.22 15.15
CA ASN A 521 11.54 -25.49 16.42
C ASN A 521 12.88 -24.95 16.94
N SER A 522 13.83 -24.68 16.05
CA SER A 522 15.16 -24.20 16.43
C SER A 522 15.28 -22.67 16.38
N ILE A 523 16.14 -22.12 17.24
CA ILE A 523 16.31 -20.68 17.42
C ILE A 523 17.78 -20.32 17.24
N ALA A 524 18.12 -19.54 16.22
CA ALA A 524 19.45 -19.03 15.93
C ALA A 524 19.45 -17.48 15.97
N LEU A 525 19.96 -16.90 17.06
CA LEU A 525 19.97 -15.46 17.32
C LEU A 525 21.42 -14.94 17.43
N GLY A 526 21.88 -14.21 16.43
CA GLY A 526 23.22 -13.62 16.36
C GLY A 526 23.87 -13.77 14.99
N VAL A 527 24.87 -12.92 14.70
CA VAL A 527 25.61 -12.96 13.42
C VAL A 527 26.36 -14.30 13.30
N ASN A 528 26.11 -15.02 12.19
CA ASN A 528 26.63 -16.36 11.94
C ASN A 528 26.27 -17.41 13.04
N SER A 529 25.16 -17.22 13.76
CA SER A 529 24.63 -18.24 14.68
C SER A 529 24.03 -19.42 13.90
N TYR A 530 24.13 -20.63 14.43
CA TYR A 530 23.71 -21.84 13.74
C TYR A 530 23.09 -22.88 14.68
N THR A 531 21.93 -23.41 14.30
CA THR A 531 21.34 -24.60 14.90
C THR A 531 21.35 -25.76 13.89
N GLY A 532 22.01 -26.86 14.25
CA GLY A 532 22.15 -28.04 13.39
C GLY A 532 21.06 -29.10 13.56
N ALA A 533 20.29 -29.05 14.66
CA ALA A 533 19.34 -30.08 15.04
C ALA A 533 18.10 -29.53 15.76
N ALA A 534 17.06 -30.37 15.84
CA ALA A 534 15.72 -29.96 16.24
C ALA A 534 15.66 -29.46 17.69
N SER A 535 14.81 -28.46 17.94
CA SER A 535 14.61 -27.81 19.25
C SER A 535 15.89 -27.23 19.87
N ALA A 536 16.94 -27.02 19.07
CA ALA A 536 18.19 -26.43 19.53
C ALA A 536 18.10 -24.90 19.58
N ILE A 537 18.83 -24.30 20.52
CA ILE A 537 18.86 -22.85 20.74
C ILE A 537 20.31 -22.38 20.70
N ALA A 538 20.66 -21.56 19.71
CA ALA A 538 21.93 -20.87 19.58
C ALA A 538 21.74 -19.36 19.71
N PHE A 539 22.29 -18.75 20.76
CA PHE A 539 22.20 -17.32 21.03
C PHE A 539 23.61 -16.73 21.23
N GLY A 540 24.01 -15.84 20.34
CA GLY A 540 25.33 -15.19 20.33
C GLY A 540 25.97 -15.20 18.94
N GLN A 541 26.94 -14.30 18.72
CA GLN A 541 27.73 -14.32 17.50
C GLN A 541 28.53 -15.63 17.42
N GLN A 542 28.43 -16.36 16.30
CA GLN A 542 29.04 -17.69 16.11
C GLN A 542 28.63 -18.78 17.12
N ALA A 543 27.53 -18.59 17.87
CA ALA A 543 27.00 -19.64 18.73
C ALA A 543 26.53 -20.85 17.88
N ARG A 544 26.84 -22.07 18.32
CA ARG A 544 26.49 -23.32 17.62
C ARG A 544 25.79 -24.30 18.55
N ALA A 545 24.58 -24.69 18.20
CA ALA A 545 23.85 -25.77 18.87
C ALA A 545 23.58 -26.88 17.84
N ASN A 546 24.45 -27.90 17.80
CA ASN A 546 24.45 -28.92 16.76
C ASN A 546 23.60 -30.15 17.11
N GLY A 547 23.36 -30.42 18.40
CA GLY A 547 22.55 -31.54 18.86
C GLY A 547 21.08 -31.22 19.11
N VAL A 548 20.24 -32.25 19.16
CA VAL A 548 18.82 -32.14 19.47
C VAL A 548 18.64 -31.60 20.89
N GLN A 549 17.77 -30.60 21.06
CA GLN A 549 17.54 -29.92 22.36
C GLN A 549 18.81 -29.30 22.98
N ALA A 550 19.85 -29.04 22.18
CA ALA A 550 21.07 -28.40 22.65
C ALA A 550 20.87 -26.90 22.90
N LEU A 551 21.52 -26.36 23.94
CA LEU A 551 21.47 -24.94 24.29
C LEU A 551 22.88 -24.34 24.26
N SER A 552 23.14 -23.43 23.32
CA SER A 552 24.38 -22.68 23.20
C SER A 552 24.13 -21.18 23.39
N LEU A 553 24.50 -20.61 24.53
CA LEU A 553 24.29 -19.20 24.87
C LEU A 553 25.63 -18.51 25.17
N GLY A 554 26.13 -17.70 24.24
CA GLY A 554 27.39 -16.95 24.34
C GLY A 554 28.09 -16.77 22.99
N VAL A 555 29.03 -15.82 22.92
CA VAL A 555 29.86 -15.64 21.71
C VAL A 555 30.75 -16.87 21.54
N SER A 556 30.67 -17.51 20.37
CA SER A 556 31.40 -18.74 20.04
C SER A 556 31.17 -19.91 21.02
N ALA A 557 30.04 -19.92 21.75
CA ALA A 557 29.62 -21.08 22.53
C ALA A 557 29.29 -22.25 21.58
N ASN A 558 29.57 -23.49 22.01
CA ASN A 558 29.34 -24.70 21.23
C ASN A 558 28.69 -25.79 22.09
N ALA A 559 27.44 -26.10 21.81
CA ALA A 559 26.72 -27.26 22.33
C ALA A 559 26.64 -28.31 21.21
N GLY A 560 27.58 -29.25 21.21
CA GLY A 560 27.89 -30.12 20.07
C GLY A 560 26.95 -31.31 19.87
N TYR A 561 26.28 -31.76 20.93
CA TYR A 561 25.53 -33.03 20.96
C TYR A 561 24.17 -32.90 21.64
N ASP A 562 23.38 -33.97 21.61
CA ASP A 562 22.01 -33.98 22.12
C ASP A 562 21.96 -33.67 23.62
N ASN A 563 20.99 -32.83 24.01
CA ASN A 563 20.78 -32.36 25.39
C ASN A 563 21.99 -31.65 26.02
N SER A 564 22.98 -31.22 25.21
CA SER A 564 24.15 -30.52 25.71
C SER A 564 23.86 -29.04 25.98
N ILE A 565 24.50 -28.45 26.99
CA ILE A 565 24.32 -27.05 27.40
C ILE A 565 25.68 -26.35 27.46
N ALA A 566 25.91 -25.35 26.62
CA ALA A 566 27.07 -24.47 26.64
C ALA A 566 26.65 -23.02 26.95
N LEU A 567 27.01 -22.52 28.13
CA LEU A 567 26.66 -21.17 28.60
C LEU A 567 27.92 -20.34 28.90
N GLY A 568 28.21 -19.34 28.08
CA GLY A 568 29.34 -18.42 28.25
C GLY A 568 30.22 -18.30 26.99
N THR A 569 30.98 -17.22 26.88
CA THR A 569 31.88 -16.98 25.75
C THR A 569 32.91 -18.12 25.62
N GLY A 570 32.94 -18.76 24.45
CA GLY A 570 33.84 -19.88 24.17
C GLY A 570 33.61 -21.14 25.01
N SER A 571 32.45 -21.27 25.68
CA SER A 571 32.08 -22.52 26.36
C SER A 571 31.85 -23.65 25.35
N ASN A 572 32.29 -24.86 25.69
CA ASN A 572 32.24 -26.02 24.81
C ASN A 572 31.68 -27.23 25.55
N SER A 573 30.49 -27.68 25.15
CA SER A 573 29.83 -28.88 25.64
C SER A 573 29.79 -29.89 24.50
N ASP A 574 30.77 -30.79 24.45
CA ASP A 574 31.10 -31.59 23.27
C ASP A 574 30.86 -33.09 23.51
N ASN A 575 29.75 -33.42 24.19
CA ASN A 575 29.29 -34.79 24.35
C ASN A 575 27.79 -34.82 24.72
N GLN A 576 27.16 -36.00 24.65
CA GLN A 576 25.74 -36.16 24.96
C GLN A 576 25.42 -35.82 26.42
N SER A 577 24.37 -35.03 26.63
CA SER A 577 23.91 -34.58 27.95
C SER A 577 24.98 -33.89 28.80
N SER A 578 26.04 -33.36 28.18
CA SER A 578 27.08 -32.62 28.89
C SER A 578 26.65 -31.17 29.17
N ILE A 579 27.19 -30.57 30.22
CA ILE A 579 26.90 -29.18 30.62
C ILE A 579 28.23 -28.45 30.83
N ALA A 580 28.47 -27.36 30.09
CA ALA A 580 29.60 -26.45 30.22
C ALA A 580 29.08 -25.03 30.51
N ILE A 581 29.31 -24.50 31.71
CA ILE A 581 28.85 -23.17 32.14
C ILE A 581 30.04 -22.32 32.61
N GLY A 582 30.39 -21.27 31.87
CA GLY A 582 31.45 -20.33 32.20
C GLY A 582 32.33 -19.98 30.98
N HIS A 583 33.03 -18.85 31.06
CA HIS A 583 33.95 -18.42 29.99
C HIS A 583 35.06 -19.46 29.77
N GLY A 584 35.12 -20.01 28.55
CA GLY A 584 36.09 -21.05 28.18
C GLY A 584 35.95 -22.39 28.93
N SER A 585 34.78 -22.66 29.55
CA SER A 585 34.49 -23.99 30.11
C SER A 585 34.46 -25.05 29.02
N ASN A 586 34.97 -26.25 29.30
CA ASN A 586 35.10 -27.35 28.34
C ASN A 586 34.64 -28.66 28.98
N CYS A 587 33.52 -29.22 28.51
CA CYS A 587 32.95 -30.47 28.97
C CYS A 587 32.86 -31.47 27.81
N THR A 588 33.81 -32.41 27.76
CA THR A 588 33.88 -33.45 26.71
C THR A 588 33.45 -34.83 27.22
N GLY A 589 33.12 -34.96 28.51
CA GLY A 589 32.59 -36.19 29.10
C GLY A 589 31.08 -36.33 28.89
N GLU A 590 30.60 -37.56 28.62
CA GLU A 590 29.17 -37.86 28.53
C GLU A 590 28.49 -37.64 29.90
N LYS A 591 27.31 -37.00 29.93
CA LYS A 591 26.55 -36.69 31.16
C LYS A 591 27.35 -35.93 32.23
N ALA A 592 28.45 -35.29 31.83
CA ALA A 592 29.32 -34.56 32.74
C ALA A 592 28.94 -33.07 32.85
N ILE A 593 29.30 -32.44 33.96
CA ILE A 593 28.97 -31.06 34.29
C ILE A 593 30.27 -30.31 34.64
N ALA A 594 30.59 -29.24 33.90
CA ALA A 594 31.71 -28.35 34.11
C ALA A 594 31.20 -26.91 34.32
N ILE A 595 31.29 -26.38 35.54
CA ILE A 595 30.80 -25.05 35.90
C ILE A 595 31.95 -24.20 36.45
N GLY A 596 32.31 -23.12 35.77
CA GLY A 596 33.31 -22.15 36.19
C GLY A 596 34.18 -21.61 35.05
N TYR A 597 34.98 -20.58 35.33
CA TYR A 597 35.96 -20.04 34.39
C TYR A 597 37.01 -21.11 34.06
N GLY A 598 37.08 -21.53 32.79
CA GLY A 598 38.05 -22.53 32.32
C GLY A 598 37.86 -23.96 32.87
N ALA A 599 36.73 -24.26 33.52
CA ALA A 599 36.45 -25.61 34.03
C ALA A 599 36.59 -26.67 32.93
N ASN A 600 37.33 -27.75 33.19
CA ASN A 600 37.67 -28.77 32.19
C ASN A 600 37.33 -30.19 32.71
N THR A 601 36.35 -30.83 32.10
CA THR A 601 35.85 -32.15 32.49
C THR A 601 35.78 -33.06 31.27
N SER A 602 36.54 -34.16 31.29
CA SER A 602 36.65 -35.09 30.16
C SER A 602 36.07 -36.48 30.43
N GLY A 603 36.05 -36.92 31.68
CA GLY A 603 35.45 -38.20 32.08
C GLY A 603 33.92 -38.15 32.21
N ALA A 604 33.28 -39.30 32.04
CA ALA A 604 31.82 -39.43 32.05
C ALA A 604 31.23 -39.33 33.47
N ASN A 605 29.99 -38.84 33.56
CA ASN A 605 29.22 -38.68 34.82
C ASN A 605 29.91 -37.83 35.90
N ASN A 606 30.89 -37.01 35.52
CA ASN A 606 31.61 -36.15 36.46
C ASN A 606 30.86 -34.85 36.72
N ILE A 607 30.91 -34.34 37.95
CA ILE A 607 30.49 -33.00 38.32
C ILE A 607 31.72 -32.21 38.73
N THR A 608 31.90 -31.03 38.12
CA THR A 608 33.08 -30.20 38.30
C THR A 608 32.64 -28.75 38.46
N ILE A 609 32.91 -28.15 39.61
CA ILE A 609 32.51 -26.77 39.93
C ILE A 609 33.73 -25.98 40.47
N GLY A 610 34.14 -24.95 39.75
CA GLY A 610 35.25 -24.07 40.14
C GLY A 610 36.10 -23.59 38.97
N ASN A 611 37.08 -22.74 39.28
CA ASN A 611 38.13 -22.37 38.32
C ASN A 611 39.20 -23.47 38.31
N ILE A 612 39.15 -24.30 37.28
CA ILE A 612 40.17 -25.32 37.06
C ILE A 612 41.15 -24.75 36.05
N LYS A 613 42.45 -24.77 36.39
CA LYS A 613 43.50 -24.44 35.42
C LYS A 613 43.27 -25.32 34.20
N SER A 614 43.14 -24.73 33.01
CA SER A 614 42.77 -25.43 31.76
C SER A 614 43.58 -26.72 31.47
N ALA A 615 44.80 -26.86 32.02
CA ALA A 615 45.64 -28.06 31.94
C ALA A 615 45.20 -29.24 32.83
N ASN A 616 44.43 -28.99 33.89
CA ASN A 616 43.90 -30.03 34.79
C ASN A 616 42.54 -30.45 34.23
N SER A 617 42.44 -31.65 33.66
CA SER A 617 41.17 -32.24 33.26
C SER A 617 40.70 -33.24 34.31
N ILE A 618 39.41 -33.26 34.61
CA ILE A 618 38.79 -34.32 35.43
C ILE A 618 38.47 -35.49 34.50
N GLY A 619 39.34 -36.50 34.50
CA GLY A 619 39.36 -37.57 33.48
C GLY A 619 38.77 -38.91 33.90
N GLY A 620 38.76 -39.26 35.19
CA GLY A 620 38.12 -40.48 35.68
C GLY A 620 36.58 -40.40 35.62
N GLU A 621 35.85 -41.40 36.09
CA GLU A 621 34.38 -41.46 35.97
C GLU A 621 33.65 -41.27 37.30
N SER A 622 32.44 -40.69 37.23
CA SER A 622 31.53 -40.54 38.38
C SER A 622 32.12 -39.76 39.56
N ASN A 623 32.98 -38.78 39.28
CA ASN A 623 33.63 -37.93 40.28
C ASN A 623 32.82 -36.67 40.59
N VAL A 624 32.91 -36.17 41.81
CA VAL A 624 32.43 -34.84 42.22
C VAL A 624 33.62 -34.00 42.66
N VAL A 625 33.95 -32.95 41.91
CA VAL A 625 35.10 -32.07 42.18
C VAL A 625 34.63 -30.64 42.34
N ILE A 626 34.79 -30.07 43.53
CA ILE A 626 34.39 -28.71 43.86
C ILE A 626 35.58 -27.96 44.46
N GLY A 627 36.10 -26.96 43.74
CA GLY A 627 37.19 -26.10 44.22
C GLY A 627 38.19 -25.67 43.15
N ASN A 628 39.16 -24.83 43.55
CA ASN A 628 40.17 -24.28 42.65
C ASN A 628 41.40 -25.21 42.57
N GLY A 629 41.89 -25.45 41.36
CA GLY A 629 43.15 -26.17 41.14
C GLY A 629 43.10 -27.68 41.37
N SER A 630 41.95 -28.22 41.80
CA SER A 630 41.79 -29.66 42.05
C SER A 630 41.72 -30.48 40.76
N SER A 631 42.17 -31.74 40.83
CA SER A 631 42.20 -32.70 39.71
C SER A 631 41.78 -34.08 40.20
N SER A 632 41.16 -34.86 39.31
CA SER A 632 40.83 -36.26 39.58
C SER A 632 41.04 -37.12 38.35
N SER A 633 41.79 -38.21 38.52
CA SER A 633 41.95 -39.26 37.51
C SER A 633 41.39 -40.61 37.96
N GLY A 634 41.07 -40.76 39.26
CA GLY A 634 40.38 -41.95 39.78
C GLY A 634 38.87 -41.92 39.50
N ASN A 635 38.17 -43.02 39.79
CA ASN A 635 36.70 -43.06 39.67
C ASN A 635 36.01 -42.98 41.04
N GLN A 636 34.77 -42.49 41.04
CA GLN A 636 33.92 -42.39 42.23
C GLN A 636 34.52 -41.53 43.35
N ALA A 637 35.35 -40.56 43.00
CA ALA A 637 35.99 -39.65 43.94
C ALA A 637 35.08 -38.46 44.30
N VAL A 638 35.03 -38.08 45.57
CA VAL A 638 34.43 -36.84 46.07
C VAL A 638 35.53 -35.93 46.57
N ILE A 639 35.77 -34.82 45.88
CA ILE A 639 36.82 -33.85 46.16
C ILE A 639 36.18 -32.49 46.42
N ILE A 640 36.33 -31.96 47.63
CA ILE A 640 35.83 -30.64 48.01
C ILE A 640 36.94 -29.85 48.69
N GLY A 641 37.51 -28.86 48.00
CA GLY A 641 38.63 -28.07 48.50
C GLY A 641 39.56 -27.59 47.40
N ASN A 642 40.62 -26.89 47.79
CA ASN A 642 41.60 -26.34 46.86
C ASN A 642 42.85 -27.21 46.75
N ASP A 643 43.40 -27.29 45.54
CA ASP A 643 44.67 -27.95 45.21
C ASP A 643 44.73 -29.44 45.64
N ILE A 644 43.63 -30.17 45.45
CA ILE A 644 43.57 -31.62 45.73
C ILE A 644 43.81 -32.40 44.44
N SER A 645 44.64 -33.45 44.48
CA SER A 645 44.83 -34.38 43.37
C SER A 645 44.49 -35.79 43.85
N ALA A 646 43.38 -36.34 43.38
CA ALA A 646 42.99 -37.71 43.69
C ALA A 646 43.19 -38.60 42.45
N SER A 647 43.99 -39.65 42.59
CA SER A 647 44.25 -40.61 41.51
C SER A 647 43.72 -42.01 41.79
N ALA A 648 43.34 -42.31 43.03
CA ALA A 648 42.80 -43.60 43.45
C ALA A 648 41.26 -43.67 43.33
N TYR A 649 40.73 -44.90 43.41
CA TYR A 649 39.30 -45.21 43.35
C TYR A 649 38.60 -45.01 44.71
N ASP A 650 37.32 -44.64 44.68
CA ASP A 650 36.43 -44.57 45.84
C ASP A 650 36.97 -43.69 46.99
N THR A 651 37.50 -42.51 46.64
CA THR A 651 38.10 -41.58 47.61
C THR A 651 37.16 -40.44 48.01
N VAL A 652 37.16 -40.02 49.26
CA VAL A 652 36.45 -38.81 49.75
C VAL A 652 37.44 -37.86 50.39
N TYR A 653 37.84 -36.81 49.68
CA TYR A 653 38.82 -35.81 50.14
C TYR A 653 38.14 -34.44 50.31
N ILE A 654 38.02 -34.00 51.56
CA ILE A 654 37.35 -32.75 51.93
C ILE A 654 38.29 -31.89 52.77
N GLY A 655 38.65 -30.71 52.26
CA GLY A 655 39.56 -29.76 52.89
C GLY A 655 40.84 -29.54 52.09
N THR A 656 41.45 -28.36 52.21
CA THR A 656 42.69 -28.02 51.50
C THR A 656 43.78 -29.04 51.79
N GLY A 657 44.33 -29.64 50.73
CA GLY A 657 45.40 -30.65 50.81
C GLY A 657 44.97 -32.02 51.38
N ALA A 658 43.67 -32.28 51.57
CA ALA A 658 43.20 -33.60 51.99
C ALA A 658 43.57 -34.67 50.94
N GLY A 659 44.07 -35.81 51.40
CA GLY A 659 44.48 -36.93 50.54
C GLY A 659 45.64 -36.63 49.60
N HIS A 660 46.36 -35.51 49.78
CA HIS A 660 47.53 -35.20 48.96
C HIS A 660 48.54 -36.35 49.03
N ASN A 661 49.06 -36.82 47.89
CA ASN A 661 49.94 -38.00 47.79
C ASN A 661 49.36 -39.30 48.42
N SER A 662 48.04 -39.40 48.58
CA SER A 662 47.37 -40.66 48.87
C SER A 662 47.02 -41.37 47.56
N TYR A 663 47.44 -42.63 47.46
CA TYR A 663 47.25 -43.48 46.29
C TYR A 663 46.45 -44.75 46.60
N GLY A 664 46.00 -44.92 47.84
CA GLY A 664 45.19 -46.07 48.24
C GLY A 664 43.70 -45.88 47.95
N GLU A 665 43.03 -46.98 47.64
CA GLU A 665 41.61 -47.04 47.31
C GLU A 665 40.76 -47.03 48.59
N ASN A 666 39.48 -46.63 48.47
CA ASN A 666 38.53 -46.60 49.59
C ASN A 666 39.03 -45.70 50.75
N THR A 667 39.56 -44.52 50.44
CA THR A 667 40.14 -43.60 51.44
C THR A 667 39.25 -42.39 51.71
N VAL A 668 39.02 -42.08 52.98
CA VAL A 668 38.24 -40.91 53.43
C VAL A 668 39.15 -39.97 54.20
N ALA A 669 39.41 -38.78 53.68
CA ALA A 669 40.20 -37.74 54.31
C ALA A 669 39.36 -36.48 54.49
N ILE A 670 38.97 -36.17 55.73
CA ILE A 670 38.14 -35.00 56.04
C ILE A 670 38.90 -34.09 57.02
N GLY A 671 39.42 -32.98 56.50
CA GLY A 671 40.21 -32.00 57.24
C GLY A 671 41.38 -31.45 56.41
N LYS A 672 41.91 -30.29 56.81
CA LYS A 672 43.12 -29.73 56.18
C LYS A 672 44.27 -30.74 56.31
N ASN A 673 44.88 -31.12 55.19
CA ASN A 673 45.96 -32.10 55.12
C ASN A 673 45.65 -33.47 55.76
N ALA A 674 44.37 -33.83 55.94
CA ALA A 674 44.02 -35.18 56.38
C ALA A 674 44.57 -36.20 55.38
N LEU A 675 45.20 -37.27 55.87
CA LEU A 675 45.86 -38.33 55.09
C LEU A 675 46.92 -37.85 54.08
N SER A 676 47.48 -36.64 54.20
CA SER A 676 48.46 -36.11 53.22
C SER A 676 49.79 -36.89 53.11
N SER A 677 49.99 -37.87 53.99
CA SER A 677 51.20 -38.69 54.09
C SER A 677 50.89 -40.20 54.13
N ALA A 678 49.67 -40.60 53.75
CA ALA A 678 49.22 -41.99 53.84
C ALA A 678 49.82 -42.92 52.77
N GLY A 679 50.55 -42.43 51.76
CA GLY A 679 51.16 -43.28 50.74
C GLY A 679 50.14 -44.13 49.98
N MET A 680 50.34 -45.45 49.90
CA MET A 680 49.46 -46.41 49.17
C MET A 680 48.45 -47.14 50.08
N TYR A 681 48.17 -46.64 51.29
CA TYR A 681 47.26 -47.33 52.22
C TYR A 681 45.79 -47.24 51.80
N SER A 682 45.14 -48.39 51.70
CA SER A 682 43.75 -48.56 51.27
C SER A 682 42.83 -48.87 52.45
N ASN A 683 41.54 -48.56 52.29
CA ASN A 683 40.51 -48.71 53.32
C ASN A 683 40.84 -47.92 54.60
N CYS A 684 41.17 -46.63 54.44
CA CYS A 684 41.60 -45.77 55.55
C CYS A 684 40.67 -44.57 55.72
N THR A 685 40.41 -44.16 56.97
CA THR A 685 39.62 -42.95 57.28
C THR A 685 40.41 -42.04 58.20
N GLY A 686 40.74 -40.83 57.76
CA GLY A 686 41.29 -39.74 58.56
C GLY A 686 40.26 -38.64 58.76
N LEU A 687 39.84 -38.41 60.00
CA LEU A 687 38.95 -37.31 60.37
C LEU A 687 39.69 -36.32 61.26
N GLY A 688 39.81 -35.08 60.82
CA GLY A 688 40.53 -34.01 61.52
C GLY A 688 41.79 -33.56 60.77
N ALA A 689 42.23 -32.33 61.05
CA ALA A 689 43.41 -31.75 60.42
C ALA A 689 44.65 -32.59 60.72
N ASN A 690 45.48 -32.82 59.70
CA ASN A 690 46.71 -33.63 59.76
C ASN A 690 46.53 -35.07 60.28
N SER A 691 45.31 -35.61 60.35
CA SER A 691 45.10 -37.01 60.69
C SER A 691 45.86 -37.90 59.71
N ALA A 692 46.63 -38.87 60.22
CA ALA A 692 47.47 -39.74 59.41
C ALA A 692 47.35 -41.18 59.89
N VAL A 693 47.28 -42.11 58.93
CA VAL A 693 47.33 -43.54 59.18
C VAL A 693 48.70 -44.08 58.80
N THR A 694 49.02 -45.25 59.30
CA THR A 694 50.33 -45.89 59.09
C THR A 694 50.26 -47.21 58.37
N GLY A 695 49.06 -47.72 58.07
CA GLY A 695 48.82 -48.95 57.32
C GLY A 695 47.39 -49.03 56.78
N ASN A 696 47.08 -50.12 56.06
CA ASN A 696 45.75 -50.41 55.54
C ASN A 696 44.72 -50.65 56.66
N ASN A 697 43.43 -50.45 56.37
CA ASN A 697 42.31 -50.77 57.28
C ASN A 697 42.33 -49.99 58.61
N GLN A 698 42.75 -48.72 58.57
CA GLN A 698 42.89 -47.88 59.77
C GLN A 698 41.94 -46.68 59.77
N VAL A 699 41.40 -46.35 60.94
CA VAL A 699 40.63 -45.13 61.19
C VAL A 699 41.38 -44.27 62.21
N GLN A 700 41.68 -43.02 61.85
CA GLN A 700 42.34 -42.04 62.70
C GLN A 700 41.42 -40.85 62.98
N LEU A 701 41.24 -40.52 64.26
CA LEU A 701 40.48 -39.37 64.73
C LEU A 701 41.43 -38.30 65.29
N GLY A 702 41.75 -37.30 64.47
CA GLY A 702 42.66 -36.21 64.81
C GLY A 702 44.14 -36.59 64.75
N ASP A 703 44.99 -35.64 65.17
CA ASP A 703 46.44 -35.79 65.31
C ASP A 703 46.88 -35.69 66.79
N SER A 704 48.19 -35.57 67.06
CA SER A 704 48.75 -35.43 68.41
C SER A 704 48.30 -34.16 69.15
N ALA A 705 47.72 -33.18 68.44
CA ALA A 705 47.18 -31.96 68.99
C ALA A 705 45.65 -32.03 69.23
N THR A 706 45.01 -33.14 68.83
CA THR A 706 43.55 -33.28 68.85
C THR A 706 43.08 -34.10 70.06
N THR A 707 42.04 -33.61 70.75
CA THR A 707 41.33 -34.38 71.79
C THR A 707 40.03 -34.96 71.21
N VAL A 708 39.85 -36.28 71.28
CA VAL A 708 38.57 -36.92 70.95
C VAL A 708 37.62 -36.76 72.15
N TYR A 709 36.55 -35.97 71.98
CA TYR A 709 35.56 -35.72 73.03
C TYR A 709 34.26 -36.52 72.78
N ALA A 710 33.99 -37.50 73.64
CA ALA A 710 32.75 -38.29 73.63
C ALA A 710 31.90 -37.97 74.89
N TYR A 711 30.62 -37.67 74.71
CA TYR A 711 29.72 -37.32 75.83
C TYR A 711 29.36 -38.51 76.73
N SER A 712 29.33 -39.72 76.17
CA SER A 712 29.12 -40.98 76.88
C SER A 712 30.24 -41.97 76.55
N ALA A 713 30.29 -43.10 77.26
CA ALA A 713 31.24 -44.16 76.99
C ALA A 713 31.10 -44.72 75.56
N VAL A 714 32.23 -44.98 74.90
CA VAL A 714 32.28 -45.72 73.63
C VAL A 714 31.71 -47.12 73.87
N GLN A 715 30.82 -47.58 73.00
CA GLN A 715 30.15 -48.87 73.13
C GLN A 715 30.86 -49.91 72.27
N ASP A 716 31.40 -50.95 72.91
CA ASP A 716 32.02 -52.09 72.23
C ASP A 716 30.98 -53.20 72.04
N ARG A 717 30.89 -53.77 70.82
CA ARG A 717 29.93 -54.85 70.54
C ARG A 717 30.37 -56.15 71.23
N SER A 718 29.50 -56.73 72.05
CA SER A 718 29.77 -57.96 72.81
C SER A 718 28.55 -58.90 72.84
N ASP A 719 27.82 -59.03 71.74
CA ASP A 719 26.71 -59.97 71.60
C ASP A 719 27.22 -61.43 71.60
N GLU A 720 26.53 -62.34 72.27
CA GLU A 720 26.91 -63.76 72.33
C GLU A 720 26.97 -64.40 70.93
N ARG A 721 26.07 -64.00 70.03
CA ARG A 721 25.98 -64.55 68.67
C ARG A 721 27.18 -64.21 67.79
N ASP A 722 27.87 -63.13 68.11
CA ASP A 722 29.06 -62.68 67.39
C ASP A 722 30.36 -63.28 67.98
N LYS A 723 30.24 -64.12 69.02
CA LYS A 723 31.37 -64.78 69.68
C LYS A 723 31.35 -66.29 69.44
N ALA A 724 32.53 -66.88 69.30
CA ALA A 724 32.74 -68.32 69.26
C ALA A 724 33.73 -68.72 70.37
N ASP A 725 33.75 -70.01 70.73
CA ASP A 725 34.69 -70.59 71.69
C ASP A 725 34.71 -69.86 73.07
N ILE A 726 33.53 -69.48 73.56
CA ILE A 726 33.35 -68.77 74.82
C ILE A 726 33.78 -69.66 76.00
N ARG A 727 34.86 -69.26 76.69
CA ARG A 727 35.42 -69.93 77.88
C ARG A 727 35.77 -68.91 78.97
N ASP A 728 35.93 -69.38 80.20
CA ASP A 728 36.47 -68.55 81.28
C ASP A 728 37.89 -68.06 80.91
N THR A 729 38.20 -66.80 81.22
CA THR A 729 39.52 -66.23 80.95
C THR A 729 40.62 -66.95 81.74
N GLU A 730 41.71 -67.30 81.04
CA GLU A 730 42.95 -67.83 81.64
C GLU A 730 43.80 -66.69 82.24
N LEU A 731 43.52 -65.44 81.86
CA LEU A 731 44.13 -64.24 82.42
C LEU A 731 43.42 -63.85 83.72
N GLY A 732 44.16 -63.87 84.83
CA GLY A 732 43.67 -63.56 86.18
C GLY A 732 44.71 -62.84 87.04
N LEU A 733 44.76 -63.14 88.33
CA LEU A 733 45.60 -62.44 89.30
C LEU A 733 47.10 -62.54 88.99
N ASP A 734 47.59 -63.70 88.54
CA ASP A 734 49.01 -63.86 88.16
C ASP A 734 49.40 -62.96 86.99
N PHE A 735 48.55 -62.86 85.96
CA PHE A 735 48.79 -61.97 84.82
C PHE A 735 48.79 -60.50 85.26
N ILE A 736 47.77 -60.08 86.02
CA ILE A 736 47.65 -58.70 86.51
C ILE A 736 48.82 -58.30 87.42
N LEU A 737 49.29 -59.19 88.31
CA LEU A 737 50.41 -58.90 89.21
C LEU A 737 51.76 -58.75 88.49
N ARG A 738 51.90 -59.30 87.28
CA ARG A 738 53.09 -59.16 86.44
C ARG A 738 53.08 -57.88 85.62
N LEU A 739 51.92 -57.25 85.41
CA LEU A 739 51.83 -55.95 84.75
C LEU A 739 52.37 -54.85 85.68
N ARG A 740 53.15 -53.93 85.12
CA ARG A 740 53.70 -52.78 85.85
C ARG A 740 52.96 -51.49 85.48
N PRO A 741 52.11 -50.95 86.36
CA PRO A 741 51.57 -49.60 86.20
C PRO A 741 52.69 -48.57 86.28
N VAL A 742 52.65 -47.58 85.38
CA VAL A 742 53.59 -46.47 85.32
C VAL A 742 52.84 -45.15 85.20
N ASP A 743 53.44 -44.07 85.68
CA ASP A 743 53.11 -42.72 85.27
C ASP A 743 54.14 -42.20 84.25
N PHE A 744 53.68 -41.39 83.30
CA PHE A 744 54.53 -40.92 82.21
C PHE A 744 54.04 -39.58 81.66
N ARG A 745 54.92 -38.86 80.97
CA ARG A 745 54.56 -37.64 80.23
C ARG A 745 54.69 -37.93 78.74
N TRP A 746 53.73 -37.44 77.96
CA TRP A 746 53.78 -37.61 76.51
C TRP A 746 54.96 -36.86 75.92
N ASP A 747 55.66 -37.53 75.02
CA ASP A 747 56.75 -37.00 74.20
C ASP A 747 56.63 -37.70 72.84
N TYR A 748 55.71 -37.18 72.01
CA TYR A 748 55.27 -37.83 70.77
C TYR A 748 56.42 -37.91 69.76
N ARG A 749 56.52 -39.02 69.02
CA ARG A 749 57.58 -39.21 68.01
C ARG A 749 57.36 -38.25 66.83
N GLU A 750 56.12 -37.91 66.58
CA GLU A 750 55.62 -37.13 65.47
C GLU A 750 55.90 -35.62 65.63
N ASP A 751 56.24 -35.17 66.84
CA ASP A 751 56.60 -33.77 67.12
C ASP A 751 58.08 -33.45 66.78
N TYR A 752 58.85 -34.47 66.39
CA TYR A 752 60.27 -34.39 66.00
C TYR A 752 60.44 -34.59 64.49
N PRO A 753 61.44 -33.95 63.86
CA PRO A 753 61.90 -34.29 62.51
C PRO A 753 62.25 -35.79 62.38
N GLU A 754 62.00 -36.40 61.21
CA GLU A 754 62.20 -37.84 60.97
C GLU A 754 63.63 -38.34 61.24
N ASP A 755 64.62 -37.44 61.20
CA ASP A 755 66.05 -37.70 61.41
C ASP A 755 66.55 -37.34 62.82
N GLN A 756 65.68 -36.82 63.71
CA GLN A 756 66.06 -36.41 65.06
C GLN A 756 65.65 -37.46 66.10
N GLU A 757 66.61 -37.93 66.91
CA GLU A 757 66.31 -38.73 68.10
C GLU A 757 65.59 -37.90 69.17
N LYS A 758 64.69 -38.54 69.93
CA LYS A 758 63.94 -37.89 71.00
C LYS A 758 64.87 -37.40 72.11
N ASP A 759 65.00 -36.08 72.23
CA ASP A 759 65.80 -35.41 73.26
C ASP A 759 64.98 -34.92 74.47
N GLY A 760 63.66 -35.10 74.46
CA GLY A 760 62.75 -34.64 75.50
C GLY A 760 62.28 -33.18 75.38
N SER A 761 62.74 -32.42 74.38
CA SER A 761 62.33 -31.03 74.15
C SER A 761 60.84 -30.83 73.79
N LYS A 762 60.12 -31.88 73.37
CA LYS A 762 58.69 -31.84 73.01
C LYS A 762 57.77 -32.43 74.08
N LYS A 763 58.33 -32.74 75.26
CA LYS A 763 57.62 -33.33 76.38
C LYS A 763 56.50 -32.42 76.90
N ARG A 764 55.33 -33.00 77.14
CA ARG A 764 54.16 -32.32 77.71
C ARG A 764 54.26 -32.24 79.24
N ASP A 765 53.54 -31.31 79.86
CA ASP A 765 53.67 -31.04 81.31
C ASP A 765 52.92 -32.04 82.20
N ARG A 766 51.79 -32.57 81.72
CA ARG A 766 50.89 -33.43 82.51
C ARG A 766 51.40 -34.87 82.59
N TYR A 767 51.38 -35.44 83.79
CA TYR A 767 51.54 -36.88 83.99
C TYR A 767 50.24 -37.64 83.65
N HIS A 768 50.40 -38.73 82.93
CA HIS A 768 49.39 -39.70 82.56
C HIS A 768 49.72 -41.04 83.23
N HIS A 769 48.75 -41.93 83.38
CA HIS A 769 48.92 -43.22 84.04
C HIS A 769 48.54 -44.33 83.06
N GLY A 770 49.30 -45.42 83.06
CA GLY A 770 49.06 -46.52 82.14
C GLY A 770 50.10 -47.64 82.24
N LEU A 771 50.23 -48.41 81.16
CA LEU A 771 51.17 -49.50 80.95
C LEU A 771 52.09 -49.18 79.77
N ILE A 772 53.30 -49.74 79.79
CA ILE A 772 54.21 -49.72 78.63
C ILE A 772 53.92 -50.95 77.77
N ALA A 773 53.57 -50.75 76.50
CA ALA A 773 53.13 -51.84 75.63
C ALA A 773 54.19 -52.94 75.45
N GLN A 774 55.47 -52.57 75.36
CA GLN A 774 56.59 -53.51 75.29
C GLN A 774 56.70 -54.38 76.56
N GLU A 775 56.39 -53.83 77.73
CA GLU A 775 56.40 -54.60 78.99
C GLU A 775 55.22 -55.58 79.02
N VAL A 776 54.06 -55.19 78.51
CA VAL A 776 52.91 -56.09 78.35
C VAL A 776 53.25 -57.23 77.38
N GLN A 777 53.91 -56.94 76.26
CA GLN A 777 54.39 -57.94 75.30
C GLN A 777 55.33 -58.97 75.96
N GLN A 778 56.24 -58.51 76.82
CA GLN A 778 57.13 -59.41 77.55
C GLN A 778 56.36 -60.31 78.52
N VAL A 779 55.35 -59.79 79.23
CA VAL A 779 54.52 -60.59 80.14
C VAL A 779 53.72 -61.66 79.38
N ILE A 780 53.19 -61.33 78.21
CA ILE A 780 52.54 -62.28 77.29
C ILE A 780 53.53 -63.39 76.92
N ALA A 781 54.76 -63.03 76.51
CA ALA A 781 55.80 -64.00 76.16
C ALA A 781 56.23 -64.90 77.34
N ASP A 782 56.37 -64.34 78.54
CA ASP A 782 56.82 -65.06 79.74
C ASP A 782 55.74 -66.01 80.30
N THR A 783 54.46 -65.66 80.15
CA THR A 783 53.33 -66.46 80.63
C THR A 783 52.86 -67.48 79.60
N GLY A 784 53.14 -67.25 78.31
CA GLY A 784 52.61 -68.05 77.21
C GLY A 784 51.11 -67.82 76.96
N ASN A 785 50.50 -66.84 77.63
CA ASN A 785 49.10 -66.50 77.47
C ASN A 785 48.91 -65.50 76.33
N ASP A 786 47.81 -65.63 75.57
CA ASP A 786 47.42 -64.65 74.55
C ASP A 786 46.56 -63.52 75.16
N PHE A 787 46.76 -62.27 74.70
CA PHE A 787 46.01 -61.11 75.17
C PHE A 787 45.67 -60.15 74.02
N GLY A 788 44.40 -60.16 73.62
CA GLY A 788 43.88 -59.35 72.51
C GLY A 788 43.99 -57.83 72.69
N GLY A 789 44.12 -57.36 73.93
CA GLY A 789 44.33 -55.94 74.23
C GLY A 789 45.74 -55.43 73.90
N PHE A 790 46.71 -56.29 73.57
CA PHE A 790 47.98 -55.86 73.01
C PHE A 790 47.94 -55.91 71.49
N GLN A 791 48.36 -54.84 70.83
CA GLN A 791 48.38 -54.76 69.38
C GLN A 791 49.74 -54.24 68.89
N ASP A 792 50.37 -55.01 68.01
CA ASP A 792 51.56 -54.62 67.24
C ASP A 792 51.13 -54.25 65.82
N HIS A 793 51.19 -52.95 65.52
CA HIS A 793 50.72 -52.43 64.24
C HIS A 793 51.66 -52.79 63.08
N SER A 794 52.90 -53.24 63.34
CA SER A 794 53.84 -53.66 62.30
C SER A 794 53.46 -55.00 61.65
N VAL A 795 52.77 -55.87 62.37
CA VAL A 795 52.40 -57.23 61.91
C VAL A 795 51.52 -57.19 60.66
N ASN A 796 50.68 -56.16 60.53
CA ASN A 796 49.79 -55.96 59.39
C ASN A 796 50.29 -54.86 58.43
N GLY A 797 51.60 -54.59 58.41
CA GLY A 797 52.24 -53.64 57.50
C GLY A 797 52.11 -52.16 57.90
N GLY A 798 51.72 -51.89 59.15
CA GLY A 798 51.75 -50.54 59.73
C GLY A 798 53.15 -50.11 60.18
N LYS A 799 53.27 -48.89 60.72
CA LYS A 799 54.52 -48.47 61.39
C LYS A 799 54.71 -49.24 62.70
N ASP A 800 55.97 -49.37 63.15
CA ASP A 800 56.33 -49.93 64.46
C ASP A 800 55.82 -49.03 65.59
N VAL A 801 54.55 -49.25 65.93
CA VAL A 801 53.79 -48.66 67.00
C VAL A 801 53.09 -49.81 67.72
N LEU A 802 53.25 -49.85 69.04
CA LEU A 802 52.56 -50.80 69.91
C LEU A 802 51.47 -50.06 70.67
N SER A 803 50.28 -50.65 70.78
CA SER A 803 49.15 -50.05 71.49
C SER A 803 48.48 -51.01 72.46
N ILE A 804 47.85 -50.45 73.50
CA ILE A 804 47.09 -51.20 74.51
C ILE A 804 45.62 -50.78 74.47
N GLY A 805 44.73 -51.75 74.26
CA GLY A 805 43.30 -51.64 74.48
C GLY A 805 43.00 -51.74 75.97
N TYR A 806 43.01 -50.61 76.68
CA TYR A 806 42.79 -50.61 78.14
C TYR A 806 41.46 -51.23 78.57
N THR A 807 40.41 -51.16 77.74
CA THR A 807 39.11 -51.79 78.03
C THR A 807 39.22 -53.31 78.12
N GLU A 808 40.16 -53.94 77.41
CA GLU A 808 40.36 -55.41 77.43
C GLU A 808 40.97 -55.91 78.75
N LEU A 809 41.58 -55.02 79.53
CA LEU A 809 42.07 -55.37 80.88
C LEU A 809 40.94 -55.55 81.89
N ILE A 810 39.72 -55.07 81.59
CA ILE A 810 38.59 -55.13 82.52
C ILE A 810 38.26 -56.58 82.88
N ALA A 811 38.22 -57.51 81.91
CA ALA A 811 37.90 -58.91 82.20
C ALA A 811 38.97 -59.63 83.05
N PRO A 812 40.28 -59.55 82.73
CA PRO A 812 41.35 -60.05 83.61
C PRO A 812 41.35 -59.40 85.01
N LEU A 813 41.05 -58.09 85.11
CA LEU A 813 40.92 -57.40 86.39
C LEU A 813 39.74 -57.92 87.20
N ILE A 814 38.58 -58.15 86.59
CA ILE A 814 37.42 -58.77 87.25
C ILE A 814 37.80 -60.15 87.78
N LYS A 815 38.47 -60.99 86.98
CA LYS A 815 38.92 -62.32 87.39
C LYS A 815 39.94 -62.26 88.53
N ALA A 816 40.92 -61.37 88.44
CA ALA A 816 41.92 -61.15 89.48
C ALA A 816 41.29 -60.76 90.82
N VAL A 817 40.27 -59.88 90.81
CA VAL A 817 39.51 -59.51 92.01
C VAL A 817 38.75 -60.71 92.58
N GLN A 818 38.13 -61.54 91.73
CA GLN A 818 37.47 -62.77 92.16
C GLN A 818 38.44 -63.76 92.83
N GLU A 819 39.60 -63.99 92.22
CA GLU A 819 40.65 -64.87 92.76
C GLU A 819 41.24 -64.32 94.06
N GLN A 820 41.51 -63.02 94.12
CA GLN A 820 41.98 -62.34 95.33
C GLN A 820 40.95 -62.46 96.47
N GLN A 821 39.64 -62.32 96.17
CA GLN A 821 38.59 -62.51 97.16
C GLN A 821 38.51 -63.96 97.67
N GLN A 822 38.75 -64.95 96.80
CA GLN A 822 38.86 -66.35 97.21
C GLN A 822 40.06 -66.58 98.13
N ILE A 823 41.23 -66.01 97.80
CA ILE A 823 42.42 -66.09 98.66
C ILE A 823 42.16 -65.41 100.00
N ILE A 824 41.52 -64.23 100.02
CA ILE A 824 41.14 -63.52 101.25
C ILE A 824 40.20 -64.40 102.09
N ALA A 825 39.15 -64.96 101.48
CA ALA A 825 38.23 -65.83 102.20
C ALA A 825 38.93 -67.07 102.79
N ALA A 826 39.84 -67.70 102.03
CA ALA A 826 40.64 -68.82 102.50
C ALA A 826 41.60 -68.42 103.64
N LEU A 827 42.21 -67.24 103.55
CA LEU A 827 43.07 -66.68 104.59
C LEU A 827 42.27 -66.35 105.86
N THR A 828 41.04 -65.80 105.74
CA THR A 828 40.14 -65.53 106.87
C THR A 828 39.77 -66.82 107.60
N VAL A 829 39.34 -67.86 106.88
CA VAL A 829 39.04 -69.18 107.47
C VAL A 829 40.28 -69.76 108.17
N ARG A 830 41.46 -69.61 107.58
CA ARG A 830 42.72 -70.05 108.20
C ARG A 830 43.08 -69.23 109.44
N LEU A 831 42.81 -67.92 109.45
CA LEU A 831 43.03 -67.04 110.59
C LEU A 831 42.09 -67.41 111.74
N GLU A 832 40.80 -67.58 111.46
CA GLU A 832 39.79 -68.04 112.43
C GLU A 832 40.18 -69.40 113.03
N ALA A 833 40.68 -70.34 112.21
CA ALA A 833 41.17 -71.64 112.70
C ALA A 833 42.47 -71.55 113.54
N LEU A 834 43.28 -70.51 113.35
CA LEU A 834 44.49 -70.25 114.12
C LEU A 834 44.21 -69.46 115.41
N GLU A 835 43.18 -68.61 115.45
CA GLU A 835 42.75 -67.83 116.62
C GLU A 835 41.95 -68.65 117.65
N VAL A 836 41.42 -69.82 117.27
CA VAL A 836 40.74 -70.78 118.17
C VAL A 836 41.74 -71.72 118.89
N LYS A 837 43.04 -71.62 118.61
CA LYS A 837 44.14 -72.24 119.36
C LYS A 837 44.83 -71.22 120.25
#